data_AF-A0A1G9A1P9-F1
#
_entry.id   AF-A0A1G9A1P9-F1
#
_cell.length_a   1.000
_cell.length_b   1.000
_cell.length_c   1.000
_cell.angle_alpha   90.00
_cell.angle_beta   90.00
_cell.angle_gamma   90.00
#
_symmetry.space_group_name_H-M   'P 1'
#
loop_
_entity.id
_entity.type
_entity.pdbx_description
1 polymer ?
#
loop_
_entity_poly.entity_id
_entity_poly.type
_entity_poly.pdbx_seq_one_letter_code
_entity_poly.pdbx_strand_id
1 'polypeptide(L)'
;MIEWAMDDGTLRVTDADNTELSVQGGELVVDGPGPDIQRPVDETAVVTTNELRFPHAVAYVFSLGSDEQHELDPDGSPLSLPPGEYVVDIDTEIKTYLRFSGAATIEKTDGFEETVVTFPDRIRVIIGFRSHHELPAGTITVPDTPDGLAAGISHLAASHKTDGPDRTYPTLRGHPSLLERGDTLEIPDGIRDDFSESGIELVVPPEYESLFVTAPLAYYLQATVRTSDHRGTTPVRPTLRVPEFAIETRLSPMPGLERDVERLLRKVFFLDCLVRNAGPYGTDLAELSVLEVLGLDADELYEASPQERLATYLDVPYAAIEHRLPDWHLSTYVSPTYESIESLPFLLDRLSMIYTPRTSELEGRELVERSLEDFYRGGSRDAEPDTAPLDRASAGKVASVDIVKPELRNGRVHGWLADGVPIDVFKTTLNAYHNRLDFIERSSDSTSICVVLNDPEMAGEHDDVARIYRQRSTELTMDVTVEESLTTADLAHVFEDDHDFVHYIGHCETDGLRCPDGYLSTDSLSRCNAQTFFLNACGSYYEGMGLIEKGSVAGAVTFTKVLNDHAIKVGSTFAKLLVHGFSIERAMGLARRRIMMGKDYAVVGDGTHSLGQGEHQLPITITLEELDSEAVQYLATFDCYSTRVTGSYYFPHTEDNEYAYLCGGTSNFTLSESGVHSLLRETDASVIYDGDLYWSKELADRFDR
;
A
#
# COMPACT_ATOMS: atom_id res chain seq x y z
N MET A 1 -2.02 8.98 -21.67
CA MET A 1 -1.83 10.34 -22.22
C MET A 1 -2.80 11.24 -21.47
N ILE A 2 -2.32 12.38 -20.95
CA ILE A 2 -3.20 13.35 -20.28
C ILE A 2 -3.84 14.24 -21.34
N GLU A 3 -5.16 14.40 -21.26
CA GLU A 3 -5.94 15.34 -22.06
C GLU A 3 -6.59 16.36 -21.14
N TRP A 4 -6.76 17.60 -21.63
CA TRP A 4 -7.47 18.62 -20.87
C TRP A 4 -8.37 19.46 -21.77
N ALA A 5 -9.52 19.86 -21.23
CA ALA A 5 -10.52 20.65 -21.91
C ALA A 5 -11.16 21.67 -20.95
N MET A 6 -11.63 22.77 -21.53
CA MET A 6 -12.41 23.77 -20.80
C MET A 6 -13.91 23.51 -20.95
N ASP A 7 -14.61 23.37 -19.83
CA ASP A 7 -16.06 23.18 -19.76
C ASP A 7 -16.65 24.13 -18.71
N ASP A 8 -17.54 25.04 -19.12
CA ASP A 8 -18.23 26.02 -18.26
C ASP A 8 -17.33 26.77 -17.24
N GLY A 9 -16.09 27.09 -17.62
CA GLY A 9 -15.12 27.81 -16.77
C GLY A 9 -14.28 26.91 -15.85
N THR A 10 -14.40 25.59 -16.00
CA THR A 10 -13.62 24.56 -15.31
C THR A 10 -12.64 23.93 -16.29
N LEU A 11 -11.39 23.76 -15.88
CA LEU A 11 -10.41 22.96 -16.59
C LEU A 11 -10.56 21.51 -16.14
N ARG A 12 -11.15 20.67 -17.00
CA ARG A 12 -11.22 19.23 -16.79
C ARG A 12 -9.98 18.59 -17.38
N VAL A 13 -9.33 17.74 -16.60
CA VAL A 13 -8.14 16.99 -16.98
C VAL A 13 -8.46 15.52 -16.81
N THR A 14 -8.16 14.73 -17.83
CA THR A 14 -8.39 13.29 -17.82
C THR A 14 -7.09 12.59 -18.20
N ASP A 15 -6.71 11.55 -17.46
CA ASP A 15 -5.52 10.76 -17.79
C ASP A 15 -5.84 9.48 -18.57
N ALA A 16 -4.83 8.62 -18.75
CA ALA A 16 -4.99 7.35 -19.46
C ALA A 16 -5.92 6.37 -18.74
N ASP A 17 -6.08 6.54 -17.43
CA ASP A 17 -6.81 5.64 -16.54
C ASP A 17 -8.26 6.10 -16.37
N ASN A 18 -8.68 7.14 -17.10
CA ASN A 18 -9.96 7.86 -16.98
C ASN A 18 -10.15 8.56 -15.62
N THR A 19 -9.08 8.77 -14.86
CA THR A 19 -9.13 9.63 -13.67
C THR A 19 -9.42 11.06 -14.13
N GLU A 20 -10.39 11.73 -13.51
CA GLU A 20 -10.76 13.11 -13.84
C GLU A 20 -10.37 14.07 -12.70
N LEU A 21 -9.58 15.09 -13.03
CA LEU A 21 -9.37 16.23 -12.14
C LEU A 21 -10.11 17.45 -12.70
N SER A 22 -10.95 18.05 -11.86
CA SER A 22 -11.60 19.33 -12.17
C SER A 22 -10.90 20.47 -11.43
N VAL A 23 -10.27 21.38 -12.18
CA VAL A 23 -9.66 22.60 -11.66
C VAL A 23 -10.55 23.77 -11.99
N GLN A 24 -11.18 24.37 -10.98
CA GLN A 24 -11.98 25.58 -11.18
C GLN A 24 -11.09 26.81 -11.00
N GLY A 25 -11.45 27.93 -11.62
CA GLY A 25 -10.73 29.17 -11.36
C GLY A 25 -11.54 30.43 -11.57
N GLY A 26 -11.18 31.48 -10.84
CA GLY A 26 -11.75 32.81 -10.99
C GLY A 26 -11.32 33.43 -12.32
N GLU A 27 -12.27 33.73 -13.20
CA GLU A 27 -11.98 34.27 -14.55
C GLU A 27 -10.89 33.47 -15.32
N LEU A 28 -10.93 32.14 -15.18
CA LEU A 28 -9.96 31.21 -15.75
C LEU A 28 -9.99 31.23 -17.28
N VAL A 29 -8.84 31.49 -17.89
CA VAL A 29 -8.63 31.36 -19.34
C VAL A 29 -7.43 30.48 -19.58
N VAL A 30 -7.59 29.45 -20.42
CA VAL A 30 -6.48 28.59 -20.85
C VAL A 30 -5.88 29.18 -22.13
N ASP A 31 -4.62 29.56 -22.06
CA ASP A 31 -3.89 30.17 -23.17
C ASP A 31 -3.31 29.13 -24.15
N GLY A 32 -3.28 27.85 -23.75
CA GLY A 32 -2.79 26.72 -24.55
C GLY A 32 -1.83 25.81 -23.78
N PRO A 33 -1.12 24.90 -24.46
CA PRO A 33 -0.10 24.05 -23.85
C PRO A 33 1.05 24.90 -23.28
N GLY A 34 1.64 24.41 -22.19
CA GLY A 34 2.71 25.11 -21.48
C GLY A 34 4.12 24.72 -21.91
N PRO A 35 5.14 25.47 -21.45
CA PRO A 35 6.49 24.96 -21.43
C PRO A 35 6.64 23.94 -20.30
N ASP A 36 7.62 23.04 -20.43
CA ASP A 36 8.00 22.14 -19.36
C ASP A 36 8.32 22.92 -18.08
N ILE A 37 7.82 22.38 -16.97
CA ILE A 37 8.20 22.82 -15.63
C ILE A 37 9.31 21.92 -15.13
N GLN A 38 10.09 22.39 -14.16
CA GLN A 38 11.08 21.57 -13.46
C GLN A 38 10.36 20.63 -12.49
N ARG A 39 9.46 19.78 -13.00
CA ARG A 39 8.72 18.71 -12.33
C ARG A 39 8.47 17.63 -13.39
N PRO A 40 8.45 16.33 -13.02
CA PRO A 40 8.17 15.28 -13.97
C PRO A 40 6.67 15.32 -14.25
N VAL A 41 6.30 15.80 -15.44
CA VAL A 41 4.91 15.97 -15.85
C VAL A 41 4.69 15.31 -17.18
N ASP A 42 3.49 14.76 -17.36
CA ASP A 42 3.09 14.12 -18.61
C ASP A 42 2.54 15.17 -19.60
N GLU A 43 1.96 16.26 -19.10
CA GLU A 43 1.43 17.37 -19.92
C GLU A 43 1.43 18.69 -19.13
N THR A 44 1.49 19.83 -19.84
CA THR A 44 1.39 21.16 -19.23
C THR A 44 0.36 22.06 -19.93
N ALA A 45 -0.29 22.91 -19.15
CA ALA A 45 -1.19 23.96 -19.63
C ALA A 45 -0.77 25.32 -19.08
N VAL A 46 -0.97 26.37 -19.86
CA VAL A 46 -0.83 27.75 -19.40
C VAL A 46 -2.21 28.31 -19.17
N VAL A 47 -2.44 28.81 -17.96
CA VAL A 47 -3.68 29.47 -17.61
C VAL A 47 -3.42 30.89 -17.11
N THR A 48 -4.40 31.76 -17.31
CA THR A 48 -4.41 33.11 -16.76
C THR A 48 -5.63 33.28 -15.86
N THR A 49 -5.38 33.48 -14.56
CA THR A 49 -6.41 33.53 -13.51
C THR A 49 -5.90 34.27 -12.27
N ASN A 50 -6.81 34.62 -11.37
CA ASN A 50 -6.50 35.11 -10.03
C ASN A 50 -6.82 34.08 -8.93
N GLU A 51 -7.39 32.92 -9.28
CA GLU A 51 -7.78 31.89 -8.31
C GLU A 51 -7.82 30.52 -8.99
N LEU A 52 -7.26 29.49 -8.35
CA LEU A 52 -7.40 28.09 -8.75
C LEU A 52 -7.93 27.29 -7.56
N ARG A 53 -8.92 26.42 -7.80
CA ARG A 53 -9.52 25.53 -6.81
C ARG A 53 -9.30 24.09 -7.22
N PHE A 54 -8.87 23.30 -6.27
CA PHE A 54 -8.63 21.86 -6.39
C PHE A 54 -9.49 21.13 -5.35
N PRO A 55 -9.80 19.84 -5.55
CA PRO A 55 -10.29 18.98 -4.49
C PRO A 55 -9.38 19.02 -3.25
N HIS A 56 -9.84 18.45 -2.13
CA HIS A 56 -9.03 18.34 -0.92
C HIS A 56 -7.67 17.70 -1.25
N ALA A 57 -6.59 18.44 -0.97
CA ALA A 57 -5.24 18.08 -1.35
C ALA A 57 -4.26 18.56 -0.29
N VAL A 58 -3.11 17.91 -0.22
CA VAL A 58 -1.94 18.44 0.48
C VAL A 58 -1.16 19.31 -0.51
N ALA A 59 -0.69 20.46 -0.05
CA ALA A 59 0.04 21.41 -0.89
C ALA A 59 1.42 21.72 -0.30
N TYR A 60 2.47 21.45 -1.09
CA TYR A 60 3.85 21.79 -0.78
C TYR A 60 4.33 22.89 -1.71
N VAL A 61 4.93 23.95 -1.17
CA VAL A 61 5.44 25.09 -1.92
C VAL A 61 6.96 25.08 -1.88
N PHE A 62 7.57 25.19 -3.05
CA PHE A 62 9.01 25.29 -3.24
C PHE A 62 9.33 26.65 -3.86
N SER A 63 10.16 27.43 -3.18
CA SER A 63 10.73 28.64 -3.77
C SER A 63 11.78 28.27 -4.82
N LEU A 64 11.77 28.91 -5.99
CA LEU A 64 12.82 28.72 -7.01
C LEU A 64 14.03 29.64 -6.77
N GLY A 65 13.91 30.61 -5.87
CA GLY A 65 14.95 31.59 -5.54
C GLY A 65 15.67 31.33 -4.20
N SER A 66 15.19 30.38 -3.41
CA SER A 66 15.72 29.96 -2.11
C SER A 66 15.42 28.48 -1.90
N ASP A 67 16.21 27.80 -1.06
CA ASP A 67 15.90 26.43 -0.63
C ASP A 67 14.76 26.39 0.43
N GLU A 68 13.90 27.42 0.46
CA GLU A 68 12.78 27.46 1.42
C GLU A 68 11.60 26.65 0.88
N GLN A 69 11.16 25.70 1.70
CA GLN A 69 9.94 24.93 1.51
C GLN A 69 8.88 25.42 2.51
N HIS A 70 7.65 25.58 2.03
CA HIS A 70 6.49 25.83 2.87
C HIS A 70 5.45 24.74 2.65
N GLU A 71 4.73 24.35 3.70
CA GLU A 71 3.62 23.41 3.63
C GLU A 71 2.35 24.12 4.07
N LEU A 72 1.23 23.80 3.43
CA LEU A 72 -0.07 24.27 3.88
C LEU A 72 -0.43 23.58 5.21
N ASP A 73 -0.66 24.39 6.24
CA ASP A 73 -1.00 23.92 7.59
C ASP A 73 -2.19 22.94 7.57
N PRO A 74 -2.06 21.73 8.15
CA PRO A 74 -3.16 20.76 8.26
C PRO A 74 -4.42 21.34 8.92
N ASP A 75 -4.26 22.29 9.84
CA ASP A 75 -5.36 22.92 10.59
C ASP A 75 -6.11 24.00 9.78
N GLY A 76 -5.71 24.24 8.53
CA GLY A 76 -6.38 25.13 7.59
C GLY A 76 -5.93 26.59 7.66
N SER A 77 -4.86 26.90 8.40
CA SER A 77 -4.27 28.25 8.40
C SER A 77 -3.79 28.63 6.99
N PRO A 78 -4.19 29.80 6.45
CA PRO A 78 -3.76 30.22 5.12
C PRO A 78 -2.24 30.40 5.05
N LEU A 79 -1.60 29.74 4.09
CA LEU A 79 -0.20 29.93 3.75
C LEU A 79 -0.05 31.14 2.82
N SER A 80 0.53 32.23 3.35
CA SER A 80 0.79 33.44 2.58
C SER A 80 2.21 33.47 2.02
N LEU A 81 2.32 33.50 0.70
CA LEU A 81 3.59 33.53 -0.04
C LEU A 81 3.93 34.96 -0.47
N PRO A 82 5.10 35.50 -0.09
CA PRO A 82 5.53 36.82 -0.56
C PRO A 82 5.82 36.82 -2.07
N PRO A 83 5.98 37.99 -2.72
CA PRO A 83 6.35 38.02 -4.14
C PRO A 83 7.63 37.24 -4.44
N GLY A 84 7.54 36.20 -5.27
CA GLY A 84 8.65 35.32 -5.63
C GLY A 84 8.33 34.45 -6.85
N GLU A 85 9.23 33.53 -7.18
CA GLU A 85 8.97 32.45 -8.15
C GLU A 85 8.78 31.15 -7.38
N TYR A 86 7.66 30.47 -7.61
CA TYR A 86 7.29 29.28 -6.85
C TYR A 86 6.90 28.13 -7.77
N VAL A 87 7.16 26.92 -7.28
CA VAL A 87 6.51 25.69 -7.73
C VAL A 87 5.71 25.13 -6.57
N VAL A 88 4.41 24.93 -6.76
CA VAL A 88 3.52 24.30 -5.78
C VAL A 88 3.21 22.89 -6.26
N ASP A 89 3.47 21.89 -5.42
CA ASP A 89 3.01 20.52 -5.59
C ASP A 89 1.64 20.39 -4.89
N ILE A 90 0.61 20.05 -5.65
CA ILE A 90 -0.75 19.82 -5.19
C ILE A 90 -1.04 18.34 -5.45
N ASP A 91 -1.08 17.58 -4.35
CA ASP A 91 -1.26 16.13 -4.40
C ASP A 91 -2.77 15.80 -4.45
N THR A 92 -3.28 15.73 -5.68
CA THR A 92 -4.64 15.29 -6.05
C THR A 92 -4.59 13.96 -6.82
N GLU A 93 -5.75 13.39 -7.16
CA GLU A 93 -5.86 12.13 -7.94
C GLU A 93 -5.03 12.14 -9.24
N ILE A 94 -4.95 13.30 -9.91
CA ILE A 94 -3.90 13.59 -10.88
C ILE A 94 -2.93 14.55 -10.21
N LYS A 95 -1.67 14.13 -10.05
CA LYS A 95 -0.68 14.99 -9.41
C LYS A 95 -0.50 16.29 -10.19
N THR A 96 -0.67 17.41 -9.50
CA THR A 96 -0.69 18.73 -10.15
C THR A 96 0.41 19.62 -9.60
N TYR A 97 1.10 20.30 -10.50
CA TYR A 97 2.12 21.28 -10.15
C TYR A 97 1.76 22.65 -10.69
N LEU A 98 1.89 23.69 -9.87
CA LEU A 98 1.71 25.08 -10.30
C LEU A 98 3.04 25.80 -10.31
N ARG A 99 3.41 26.40 -11.44
CA ARG A 99 4.53 27.34 -11.50
C ARG A 99 4.02 28.75 -11.79
N PHE A 100 4.36 29.69 -10.93
CA PHE A 100 3.97 31.09 -11.08
C PHE A 100 5.01 32.05 -10.52
N SER A 101 4.87 33.32 -10.91
CA SER A 101 5.67 34.44 -10.42
C SER A 101 4.75 35.48 -9.80
N GLY A 102 4.90 35.74 -8.50
CA GLY A 102 4.05 36.67 -7.77
C GLY A 102 3.87 36.29 -6.30
N ALA A 103 3.06 37.05 -5.59
CA ALA A 103 2.56 36.65 -4.28
C ALA A 103 1.33 35.76 -4.48
N ALA A 104 1.09 34.85 -3.55
CA ALA A 104 -0.08 33.99 -3.55
C ALA A 104 -0.49 33.64 -2.12
N THR A 105 -1.75 33.24 -1.95
CA THR A 105 -2.25 32.66 -0.70
C THR A 105 -2.80 31.29 -1.02
N ILE A 106 -2.39 30.27 -0.26
CA ILE A 106 -2.92 28.92 -0.35
C ILE A 106 -3.72 28.67 0.92
N GLU A 107 -4.96 28.21 0.80
CA GLU A 107 -5.82 27.92 1.95
C GLU A 107 -6.74 26.73 1.66
N LYS A 108 -7.20 26.07 2.73
CA LYS A 108 -8.31 25.11 2.65
C LYS A 108 -9.62 25.85 2.87
N THR A 109 -10.71 25.44 2.23
CA THR A 109 -12.03 26.00 2.50
C THR A 109 -12.49 25.64 3.92
N ASP A 110 -13.46 26.39 4.48
CA ASP A 110 -14.00 26.16 5.84
C ASP A 110 -14.52 24.72 6.07
N GLY A 111 -14.87 24.01 4.98
CA GLY A 111 -15.31 22.61 5.00
C GLY A 111 -14.20 21.59 4.76
N PHE A 112 -12.96 22.02 4.50
CA PHE A 112 -11.82 21.18 4.11
C PHE A 112 -12.02 20.36 2.82
N GLU A 113 -13.03 20.71 2.00
CA GLU A 113 -13.36 19.97 0.76
C GLU A 113 -12.52 20.43 -0.44
N GLU A 114 -11.94 21.63 -0.38
CA GLU A 114 -11.18 22.22 -1.49
C GLU A 114 -9.89 22.88 -0.99
N THR A 115 -8.86 22.82 -1.84
CA THR A 115 -7.63 23.62 -1.71
C THR A 115 -7.67 24.77 -2.71
N VAL A 116 -7.50 26.00 -2.23
CA VAL A 116 -7.63 27.21 -3.04
C VAL A 116 -6.29 27.95 -3.08
N VAL A 117 -5.82 28.26 -4.29
CA VAL A 117 -4.65 29.09 -4.55
C VAL A 117 -5.11 30.42 -5.14
N THR A 118 -4.96 31.50 -4.38
CA THR A 118 -5.40 32.85 -4.75
C THR A 118 -4.22 33.76 -5.03
N PHE A 119 -4.34 34.59 -6.07
CA PHE A 119 -3.35 35.58 -6.48
C PHE A 119 -3.93 37.00 -6.33
N PRO A 120 -3.14 38.01 -5.90
CA PRO A 120 -3.63 39.39 -5.77
C PRO A 120 -4.12 40.01 -7.08
N ASP A 121 -3.45 39.66 -8.18
CA ASP A 121 -3.77 40.09 -9.53
C ASP A 121 -4.00 38.86 -10.42
N ARG A 122 -4.65 39.05 -11.55
CA ARG A 122 -4.78 38.01 -12.58
C ARG A 122 -3.42 37.77 -13.23
N ILE A 123 -2.80 36.63 -12.96
CA ILE A 123 -1.46 36.28 -13.42
C ILE A 123 -1.48 35.06 -14.34
N ARG A 124 -0.36 34.85 -15.04
CA ARG A 124 -0.10 33.63 -15.80
C ARG A 124 0.47 32.56 -14.88
N VAL A 125 -0.13 31.38 -14.88
CA VAL A 125 0.27 30.19 -14.14
C VAL A 125 0.50 29.06 -15.13
N ILE A 126 1.61 28.33 -14.99
CA ILE A 126 1.83 27.07 -15.73
C ILE A 126 1.36 25.96 -14.81
N ILE A 127 0.43 25.14 -15.29
CA ILE A 127 -0.05 23.95 -14.59
C ILE A 127 0.58 22.75 -15.27
N GLY A 128 1.22 21.88 -14.52
CA GLY A 128 1.73 20.60 -15.00
C GLY A 128 0.98 19.45 -14.35
N PHE A 129 0.63 18.45 -15.14
CA PHE A 129 -0.14 17.30 -14.71
C PHE A 129 0.70 16.03 -14.83
N ARG A 130 0.60 15.15 -13.84
CA ARG A 130 1.20 13.81 -13.86
C ARG A 130 0.19 12.78 -13.39
N SER A 131 -0.11 11.82 -14.26
CA SER A 131 -0.90 10.65 -13.94
C SER A 131 -0.11 9.72 -13.03
N HIS A 132 -0.80 9.03 -12.13
CA HIS A 132 -0.23 7.99 -11.30
C HIS A 132 0.02 6.68 -12.07
N HIS A 133 -0.63 6.48 -13.23
CA HIS A 133 -0.60 5.23 -14.01
C HIS A 133 -0.83 4.01 -13.11
N GLU A 134 -1.98 4.00 -12.45
CA GLU A 134 -2.39 2.92 -11.57
C GLU A 134 -2.92 1.70 -12.34
N LEU A 135 -3.35 1.91 -13.60
CA LEU A 135 -3.79 0.85 -14.48
C LEU A 135 -2.67 0.35 -15.42
N PRO A 136 -2.66 -0.94 -15.78
CA PRO A 136 -1.73 -1.48 -16.77
C PRO A 136 -1.93 -0.85 -18.16
N ALA A 137 -0.85 -0.45 -18.82
CA ALA A 137 -0.90 0.15 -20.17
C ALA A 137 -1.35 -0.82 -21.28
N GLY A 138 -1.41 -2.12 -21.01
CA GLY A 138 -1.81 -3.15 -21.97
C GLY A 138 -1.47 -4.55 -21.48
N THR A 139 -1.60 -5.54 -22.36
CA THR A 139 -1.37 -6.96 -22.05
C THR A 139 -0.34 -7.56 -23.03
N ILE A 140 0.63 -8.28 -22.51
CA ILE A 140 1.65 -9.04 -23.25
C ILE A 140 1.28 -10.52 -23.19
N THR A 141 1.12 -11.15 -24.35
CA THR A 141 0.88 -12.60 -24.44
C THR A 141 2.21 -13.33 -24.42
N VAL A 142 2.36 -14.30 -23.51
CA VAL A 142 3.61 -15.04 -23.27
C VAL A 142 3.39 -16.53 -23.51
N PRO A 143 4.25 -17.22 -24.28
CA PRO A 143 4.16 -18.68 -24.46
C PRO A 143 4.73 -19.48 -23.29
N ASP A 144 4.37 -20.76 -23.17
CA ASP A 144 4.88 -21.72 -22.18
C ASP A 144 6.35 -22.11 -22.43
N THR A 145 7.23 -21.11 -22.37
CA THR A 145 8.68 -21.25 -22.50
C THR A 145 9.39 -20.24 -21.59
N PRO A 146 10.50 -20.63 -20.94
CA PRO A 146 11.32 -19.69 -20.16
C PRO A 146 11.80 -18.47 -20.97
N ASP A 147 12.12 -18.65 -22.25
CA ASP A 147 12.54 -17.57 -23.15
C ASP A 147 11.42 -16.56 -23.41
N GLY A 148 10.18 -17.05 -23.60
CA GLY A 148 9.00 -16.21 -23.74
C GLY A 148 8.75 -15.38 -22.50
N LEU A 149 8.84 -15.98 -21.31
CA LEU A 149 8.69 -15.25 -20.05
C LEU A 149 9.82 -14.25 -19.81
N ALA A 150 11.07 -14.60 -20.13
CA ALA A 150 12.20 -13.66 -20.06
C ALA A 150 11.97 -12.41 -20.94
N ALA A 151 11.44 -12.61 -22.16
CA ALA A 151 11.07 -11.50 -23.03
C ALA A 151 9.92 -10.66 -22.45
N GLY A 152 8.88 -11.30 -21.88
CA GLY A 152 7.79 -10.62 -21.18
C GLY A 152 8.30 -9.74 -20.03
N ILE A 153 9.09 -10.32 -19.10
CA ILE A 153 9.67 -9.60 -17.95
C ILE A 153 10.52 -8.40 -18.41
N SER A 154 11.27 -8.55 -19.50
CA SER A 154 12.09 -7.46 -20.04
C SER A 154 11.24 -6.24 -20.42
N HIS A 155 10.07 -6.46 -21.03
CA HIS A 155 9.21 -5.37 -21.50
C HIS A 155 8.31 -4.78 -20.41
N LEU A 156 8.17 -5.43 -19.25
CA LEU A 156 7.42 -4.86 -18.12
C LEU A 156 8.00 -3.53 -17.66
N ALA A 157 9.30 -3.31 -17.84
CA ALA A 157 9.98 -2.06 -17.52
C ALA A 157 9.51 -0.84 -18.35
N ALA A 158 8.76 -1.05 -19.44
CA ALA A 158 8.18 0.03 -20.25
C ALA A 158 7.22 0.94 -19.47
N SER A 159 6.72 0.50 -18.31
CA SER A 159 5.90 1.33 -17.42
C SER A 159 6.68 2.46 -16.73
N HIS A 160 8.01 2.39 -16.70
CA HIS A 160 8.84 3.39 -16.05
C HIS A 160 8.85 4.70 -16.85
N LYS A 161 8.58 5.82 -16.16
CA LYS A 161 8.61 7.18 -16.75
C LYS A 161 10.01 7.78 -16.85
N THR A 162 11.00 7.14 -16.21
CA THR A 162 12.38 7.61 -16.17
C THR A 162 13.33 6.43 -16.04
N ASP A 163 14.50 6.56 -16.64
CA ASP A 163 15.63 5.67 -16.41
C ASP A 163 16.57 6.20 -15.32
N GLY A 164 16.30 7.38 -14.74
CA GLY A 164 17.04 8.03 -13.66
C GLY A 164 16.75 7.50 -12.25
N PRO A 165 17.43 8.01 -11.20
CA PRO A 165 17.23 7.58 -9.81
C PRO A 165 15.83 7.93 -9.27
N ASP A 166 15.16 8.91 -9.88
CA ASP A 166 13.78 9.30 -9.60
C ASP A 166 12.77 8.15 -9.77
N ARG A 167 13.13 7.08 -10.51
CA ARG A 167 12.33 5.84 -10.57
C ARG A 167 12.08 5.20 -9.20
N THR A 168 12.74 5.66 -8.14
CA THR A 168 12.42 5.28 -6.76
C THR A 168 11.09 5.84 -6.26
N TYR A 169 10.51 6.87 -6.90
CA TYR A 169 9.13 7.28 -6.65
C TYR A 169 8.13 6.30 -7.30
N PRO A 170 7.13 5.80 -6.57
CA PRO A 170 6.09 4.90 -7.11
C PRO A 170 5.42 5.44 -8.38
N THR A 171 5.07 6.72 -8.39
CA THR A 171 4.41 7.43 -9.50
C THR A 171 5.28 7.57 -10.76
N LEU A 172 6.57 7.20 -10.69
CA LEU A 172 7.48 7.17 -11.83
C LEU A 172 7.81 5.75 -12.31
N ARG A 173 7.23 4.72 -11.68
CA ARG A 173 7.34 3.32 -12.12
C ARG A 173 6.07 2.79 -12.78
N GLY A 174 4.91 3.38 -12.47
CA GLY A 174 3.59 2.98 -12.97
C GLY A 174 3.25 1.51 -12.71
N HIS A 175 2.05 1.10 -13.11
CA HIS A 175 1.69 -0.31 -13.12
C HIS A 175 2.29 -1.01 -14.37
N PRO A 176 3.01 -2.13 -14.23
CA PRO A 176 3.48 -2.91 -15.37
C PRO A 176 2.33 -3.42 -16.23
N SER A 177 2.55 -3.57 -17.53
CA SER A 177 1.59 -4.22 -18.43
C SER A 177 1.25 -5.64 -17.94
N LEU A 178 0.01 -6.08 -18.15
CA LEU A 178 -0.42 -7.43 -17.79
C LEU A 178 0.36 -8.47 -18.59
N LEU A 179 0.52 -9.65 -18.02
CA LEU A 179 0.94 -10.85 -18.74
C LEU A 179 -0.27 -11.76 -18.85
N GLU A 180 -0.46 -12.35 -20.03
CA GLU A 180 -1.42 -13.42 -20.24
C GLU A 180 -0.73 -14.62 -20.92
N ARG A 181 -1.29 -15.80 -20.71
CA ARG A 181 -0.80 -17.03 -21.34
C ARG A 181 -1.31 -17.16 -22.78
N GLY A 182 -0.44 -17.57 -23.70
CA GLY A 182 -0.83 -17.88 -25.07
C GLY A 182 0.12 -18.84 -25.79
N ASP A 183 -0.07 -19.01 -27.09
CA ASP A 183 0.76 -19.93 -27.90
C ASP A 183 2.03 -19.25 -28.44
N THR A 184 2.01 -17.93 -28.59
CA THR A 184 3.09 -17.12 -29.18
C THR A 184 3.35 -15.86 -28.36
N LEU A 185 4.58 -15.35 -28.42
CA LEU A 185 4.93 -14.08 -27.80
C LEU A 185 4.33 -12.94 -28.61
N GLU A 186 3.42 -12.18 -28.02
CA GLU A 186 2.82 -10.98 -28.59
C GLU A 186 3.04 -9.79 -27.65
N ILE A 187 3.81 -8.81 -28.12
CA ILE A 187 4.06 -7.56 -27.40
C ILE A 187 3.42 -6.45 -28.23
N PRO A 188 2.37 -5.79 -27.71
CA PRO A 188 1.71 -4.65 -28.34
C PRO A 188 2.69 -3.56 -28.78
N ASP A 189 2.41 -2.90 -29.90
CA ASP A 189 3.29 -1.88 -30.48
C ASP A 189 3.55 -0.72 -29.50
N GLY A 190 2.53 -0.25 -28.76
CA GLY A 190 2.72 0.80 -27.75
C GLY A 190 3.75 0.43 -26.68
N ILE A 191 3.67 -0.78 -26.11
CA ILE A 191 4.63 -1.27 -25.11
C ILE A 191 6.02 -1.42 -25.72
N ARG A 192 6.10 -1.85 -26.99
CA ARG A 192 7.37 -2.02 -27.69
C ARG A 192 8.04 -0.68 -27.99
N ASP A 193 7.25 0.33 -28.35
CA ASP A 193 7.72 1.68 -28.67
C ASP A 193 8.18 2.43 -27.42
N ASP A 194 7.51 2.21 -26.29
CA ASP A 194 7.89 2.79 -24.99
C ASP A 194 9.10 2.06 -24.35
N PHE A 195 9.34 0.79 -24.71
CA PHE A 195 10.46 0.02 -24.20
C PHE A 195 11.81 0.53 -24.75
N SER A 196 12.71 0.88 -23.83
CA SER A 196 14.10 1.27 -24.14
C SER A 196 15.09 0.36 -23.44
N GLU A 197 16.09 -0.15 -24.17
CA GLU A 197 17.14 -0.99 -23.58
C GLU A 197 18.09 -0.14 -22.73
N SER A 198 18.13 -0.41 -21.42
CA SER A 198 19.05 0.25 -20.46
C SER A 198 20.52 -0.17 -20.63
N GLY A 199 20.83 -1.14 -21.50
CA GLY A 199 22.15 -1.73 -21.62
C GLY A 199 22.55 -2.67 -20.46
N ILE A 200 21.66 -2.92 -19.49
CA ILE A 200 21.86 -3.88 -18.41
C ILE A 200 21.24 -5.22 -18.82
N GLU A 201 21.97 -6.33 -18.64
CA GLU A 201 21.44 -7.66 -18.94
C GLU A 201 21.43 -8.56 -17.68
N LEU A 202 20.38 -9.35 -17.53
CA LEU A 202 20.33 -10.42 -16.55
C LEU A 202 20.20 -11.77 -17.24
N VAL A 203 21.28 -12.56 -17.21
CA VAL A 203 21.31 -13.89 -17.79
C VAL A 203 20.98 -14.93 -16.73
N VAL A 204 19.90 -15.68 -16.91
CA VAL A 204 19.39 -16.65 -15.92
C VAL A 204 19.29 -18.07 -16.51
N PRO A 205 19.27 -19.13 -15.68
CA PRO A 205 18.89 -20.47 -16.12
C PRO A 205 17.50 -20.47 -16.77
N PRO A 206 17.22 -21.32 -17.77
CA PRO A 206 15.90 -21.44 -18.41
C PRO A 206 14.91 -22.19 -17.50
N GLU A 207 14.65 -21.65 -16.30
CA GLU A 207 13.80 -22.22 -15.26
C GLU A 207 12.87 -21.13 -14.71
N TYR A 208 11.57 -21.44 -14.56
CA TYR A 208 10.58 -20.49 -14.01
C TYR A 208 10.99 -19.99 -12.61
N GLU A 209 11.53 -20.85 -11.75
CA GLU A 209 12.03 -20.46 -10.43
C GLU A 209 13.01 -19.28 -10.50
N SER A 210 13.99 -19.35 -11.40
CA SER A 210 14.99 -18.30 -11.57
C SER A 210 14.38 -17.02 -12.14
N LEU A 211 13.43 -17.14 -13.08
CA LEU A 211 12.74 -15.98 -13.69
C LEU A 211 11.86 -15.24 -12.68
N PHE A 212 11.07 -15.96 -11.88
CA PHE A 212 10.23 -15.36 -10.83
C PHE A 212 11.08 -14.65 -9.78
N VAL A 213 12.10 -15.30 -9.23
CA VAL A 213 12.95 -14.73 -8.19
C VAL A 213 13.71 -13.49 -8.69
N THR A 214 14.10 -13.46 -9.96
CA THR A 214 14.87 -12.34 -10.52
C THR A 214 14.03 -11.22 -11.12
N ALA A 215 12.73 -11.43 -11.35
CA ALA A 215 11.85 -10.43 -11.95
C ALA A 215 11.87 -9.06 -11.23
N PRO A 216 11.84 -8.96 -9.88
CA PRO A 216 11.88 -7.67 -9.20
C PRO A 216 13.16 -6.87 -9.45
N LEU A 217 14.31 -7.57 -9.48
CA LEU A 217 15.60 -6.95 -9.79
C LEU A 217 15.68 -6.53 -11.25
N ALA A 218 15.23 -7.40 -12.17
CA ALA A 218 15.24 -7.10 -13.59
C ALA A 218 14.34 -5.91 -13.93
N TYR A 219 13.13 -5.87 -13.37
CA TYR A 219 12.18 -4.78 -13.53
C TYR A 219 12.74 -3.45 -13.04
N TYR A 220 13.27 -3.41 -11.81
CA TYR A 220 13.81 -2.18 -11.23
C TYR A 220 15.05 -1.65 -11.97
N LEU A 221 15.93 -2.56 -12.41
CA LEU A 221 17.11 -2.20 -13.21
C LEU A 221 16.78 -1.89 -14.67
N GLN A 222 15.53 -2.10 -15.09
CA GLN A 222 15.11 -2.04 -16.50
C GLN A 222 15.99 -2.94 -17.38
N ALA A 223 16.37 -4.11 -16.84
CA ALA A 223 17.34 -5.01 -17.44
C ALA A 223 16.71 -5.94 -18.46
N THR A 224 17.40 -6.18 -19.58
CA THR A 224 17.03 -7.23 -20.52
C THR A 224 17.31 -8.60 -19.92
N VAL A 225 16.27 -9.41 -19.74
CA VAL A 225 16.39 -10.78 -19.22
C VAL A 225 16.66 -11.72 -20.38
N ARG A 226 17.69 -12.54 -20.25
CA ARG A 226 18.03 -13.60 -21.23
C ARG A 226 18.15 -14.93 -20.51
N THR A 227 17.64 -15.99 -21.12
CA THR A 227 17.93 -17.35 -20.66
C THR A 227 19.29 -17.80 -21.18
N SER A 228 19.96 -18.66 -20.44
CA SER A 228 21.23 -19.24 -20.89
C SER A 228 21.02 -20.38 -21.87
N ASP A 229 21.79 -20.42 -22.96
CA ASP A 229 21.83 -21.52 -23.94
C ASP A 229 22.48 -22.82 -23.43
N HIS A 230 22.64 -23.01 -22.11
CA HIS A 230 23.54 -24.03 -21.59
C HIS A 230 23.02 -25.45 -21.83
N ARG A 231 23.77 -26.21 -22.64
CA ARG A 231 23.56 -27.65 -22.91
C ARG A 231 24.49 -28.57 -22.10
N GLY A 232 25.09 -28.07 -21.02
CA GLY A 232 26.05 -28.81 -20.18
C GLY A 232 25.50 -29.21 -18.81
N THR A 233 26.30 -29.95 -18.04
CA THR A 233 25.91 -30.52 -16.73
C THR A 233 26.30 -29.65 -15.53
N THR A 234 26.83 -28.44 -15.74
CA THR A 234 27.20 -27.52 -14.66
C THR A 234 26.03 -26.57 -14.39
N PRO A 235 25.64 -26.33 -13.12
CA PRO A 235 24.59 -25.36 -12.83
C PRO A 235 24.93 -24.02 -13.44
N VAL A 236 24.06 -23.51 -14.30
CA VAL A 236 24.20 -22.16 -14.84
C VAL A 236 24.04 -21.20 -13.67
N ARG A 237 25.04 -20.34 -13.48
CA ARG A 237 24.95 -19.28 -12.48
C ARG A 237 24.28 -18.07 -13.12
N PRO A 238 23.19 -17.56 -12.53
CA PRO A 238 22.63 -16.29 -12.96
C PRO A 238 23.72 -15.21 -12.93
N THR A 239 23.75 -14.35 -13.94
CA THR A 239 24.81 -13.35 -14.09
C THR A 239 24.20 -12.02 -14.50
N LEU A 240 24.44 -10.99 -13.69
CA LEU A 240 24.15 -9.60 -14.02
C LEU A 240 25.31 -9.03 -14.83
N ARG A 241 25.03 -8.44 -15.99
CA ARG A 241 26.03 -7.91 -16.90
C ARG A 241 25.76 -6.44 -17.19
N VAL A 242 26.86 -5.68 -17.26
CA VAL A 242 26.88 -4.32 -17.79
C VAL A 242 27.95 -4.31 -18.90
N PRO A 243 27.58 -4.68 -20.15
CA PRO A 243 28.55 -4.95 -21.21
C PRO A 243 29.45 -3.75 -21.55
N GLU A 244 28.90 -2.53 -21.52
CA GLU A 244 29.63 -1.28 -21.76
C GLU A 244 30.83 -1.09 -20.82
N PHE A 245 30.67 -1.52 -19.56
CA PHE A 245 31.71 -1.45 -18.52
C PHE A 245 32.48 -2.77 -18.36
N ALA A 246 32.20 -3.78 -19.19
CA ALA A 246 32.75 -5.14 -19.07
C ALA A 246 32.57 -5.77 -17.67
N ILE A 247 31.46 -5.44 -16.99
CA ILE A 247 31.13 -5.96 -15.67
C ILE A 247 30.30 -7.24 -15.81
N GLU A 248 30.72 -8.29 -15.12
CA GLU A 248 29.96 -9.53 -14.95
C GLU A 248 29.91 -9.92 -13.46
N THR A 249 28.74 -9.76 -12.85
CA THR A 249 28.48 -10.13 -11.46
C THR A 249 27.76 -11.48 -11.41
N ARG A 250 28.46 -12.52 -10.98
CA ARG A 250 27.88 -13.87 -10.83
C ARG A 250 27.07 -13.96 -9.54
N LEU A 251 25.81 -14.35 -9.67
CA LEU A 251 24.94 -14.65 -8.54
C LEU A 251 25.02 -16.13 -8.17
N SER A 252 24.55 -16.44 -6.98
CA SER A 252 24.40 -17.81 -6.50
C SER A 252 23.28 -18.52 -7.27
N PRO A 253 23.39 -19.83 -7.51
CA PRO A 253 22.24 -20.63 -7.96
C PRO A 253 21.19 -20.72 -6.84
N MET A 254 19.98 -21.20 -7.18
CA MET A 254 18.96 -21.51 -6.18
C MET A 254 19.49 -22.49 -5.10
N PRO A 255 19.08 -22.33 -3.82
CA PRO A 255 18.20 -21.28 -3.28
C PRO A 255 18.93 -19.98 -2.93
N GLY A 256 20.25 -19.90 -3.09
CA GLY A 256 21.05 -18.71 -2.73
C GLY A 256 20.73 -17.47 -3.57
N LEU A 257 20.19 -17.67 -4.77
CA LEU A 257 19.74 -16.60 -5.67
C LEU A 257 18.76 -15.63 -5.00
N GLU A 258 17.82 -16.15 -4.21
CA GLU A 258 16.82 -15.35 -3.47
C GLU A 258 17.49 -14.25 -2.63
N ARG A 259 18.58 -14.61 -1.93
CA ARG A 259 19.33 -13.67 -1.09
C ARG A 259 20.16 -12.69 -1.90
N ASP A 260 20.75 -13.14 -3.01
CA ASP A 260 21.58 -12.27 -3.85
C ASP A 260 20.73 -11.22 -4.57
N VAL A 261 19.53 -11.60 -5.03
CA VAL A 261 18.53 -10.67 -5.59
C VAL A 261 18.06 -9.68 -4.55
N GLU A 262 17.65 -10.15 -3.36
CA GLU A 262 17.20 -9.27 -2.27
C GLU A 262 18.25 -8.20 -1.95
N ARG A 263 19.51 -8.61 -1.80
CA ARG A 263 20.61 -7.71 -1.45
C ARG A 263 20.91 -6.69 -2.52
N LEU A 264 20.93 -7.10 -3.79
CA LEU A 264 21.22 -6.20 -4.90
C LEU A 264 20.08 -5.20 -5.10
N LEU A 265 18.83 -5.66 -5.10
CA LEU A 265 17.68 -4.78 -5.26
C LEU A 265 17.61 -3.76 -4.12
N ARG A 266 17.72 -4.20 -2.86
CA ARG A 266 17.75 -3.28 -1.71
C ARG A 266 18.89 -2.26 -1.78
N LYS A 267 20.08 -2.70 -2.19
CA LYS A 267 21.25 -1.82 -2.33
C LYS A 267 21.02 -0.74 -3.38
N VAL A 268 20.67 -1.14 -4.60
CA VAL A 268 20.49 -0.21 -5.72
C VAL A 268 19.33 0.74 -5.42
N PHE A 269 18.21 0.20 -4.92
CA PHE A 269 17.03 1.00 -4.56
C PHE A 269 17.35 2.05 -3.49
N PHE A 270 18.04 1.67 -2.42
CA PHE A 270 18.42 2.59 -1.36
C PHE A 270 19.37 3.69 -1.86
N LEU A 271 20.38 3.33 -2.66
CA LEU A 271 21.32 4.32 -3.19
C LEU A 271 20.65 5.28 -4.17
N ASP A 272 19.76 4.79 -5.05
CA ASP A 272 18.95 5.66 -5.92
C ASP A 272 18.04 6.60 -5.09
N CYS A 273 17.48 6.13 -3.96
CA CYS A 273 16.67 6.97 -3.06
C CYS A 273 17.47 8.12 -2.44
N LEU A 274 18.78 7.95 -2.24
CA LEU A 274 19.66 9.01 -1.77
C LEU A 274 20.08 9.91 -2.92
N VAL A 275 20.56 9.34 -4.03
CA VAL A 275 21.06 10.07 -5.20
C VAL A 275 19.99 10.97 -5.81
N ARG A 276 18.71 10.57 -5.82
CA ARG A 276 17.63 11.45 -6.33
C ARG A 276 17.54 12.81 -5.64
N ASN A 277 18.09 12.96 -4.42
CA ASN A 277 18.03 14.22 -3.70
C ASN A 277 18.97 15.29 -4.26
N ALA A 278 19.96 14.90 -5.07
CA ALA A 278 20.73 15.86 -5.87
C ALA A 278 19.90 16.42 -7.05
N GLY A 279 18.82 15.73 -7.40
CA GLY A 279 17.89 16.16 -8.41
C GLY A 279 17.05 17.37 -7.98
N PRO A 280 16.25 17.92 -8.90
CA PRO A 280 15.41 19.12 -8.69
C PRO A 280 14.27 18.93 -7.66
N TYR A 281 14.19 17.76 -7.00
CA TYR A 281 13.14 17.35 -6.05
C TYR A 281 13.71 16.89 -4.69
N GLY A 282 14.93 17.34 -4.34
CA GLY A 282 15.54 17.03 -3.05
C GLY A 282 14.64 17.35 -1.85
N THR A 283 14.68 16.48 -0.84
CA THR A 283 13.81 16.54 0.34
C THR A 283 14.61 16.60 1.65
N ASP A 284 15.92 16.84 1.60
CA ASP A 284 16.83 16.82 2.76
C ASP A 284 16.62 15.58 3.66
N LEU A 285 16.92 14.40 3.11
CA LEU A 285 16.80 13.15 3.86
C LEU A 285 17.87 13.04 4.96
N ALA A 286 17.47 12.52 6.14
CA ALA A 286 18.40 12.24 7.23
C ALA A 286 19.52 11.26 6.84
N GLU A 287 19.26 10.37 5.88
CA GLU A 287 20.18 9.35 5.41
C GLU A 287 21.23 9.86 4.39
N LEU A 288 21.18 11.12 3.93
CA LEU A 288 22.09 11.64 2.89
C LEU A 288 23.58 11.56 3.26
N SER A 289 23.90 11.66 4.55
CA SER A 289 25.27 11.51 5.06
C SER A 289 25.93 10.17 4.69
N VAL A 290 25.15 9.16 4.31
CA VAL A 290 25.67 7.88 3.83
C VAL A 290 26.44 8.04 2.52
N LEU A 291 26.02 8.91 1.60
CA LEU A 291 26.72 9.13 0.33
C LEU A 291 28.14 9.68 0.56
N GLU A 292 28.28 10.66 1.47
CA GLU A 292 29.57 11.23 1.85
C GLU A 292 30.52 10.18 2.45
N VAL A 293 29.99 9.34 3.36
CA VAL A 293 30.77 8.26 4.00
C VAL A 293 31.26 7.23 2.98
N LEU A 294 30.45 6.97 1.94
CA LEU A 294 30.80 6.07 0.85
C LEU A 294 31.67 6.74 -0.23
N GLY A 295 31.84 8.05 -0.19
CA GLY A 295 32.56 8.82 -1.20
C GLY A 295 31.84 8.84 -2.55
N LEU A 296 30.51 8.79 -2.55
CA LEU A 296 29.67 8.86 -3.73
C LEU A 296 29.28 10.31 -4.00
N ASP A 297 29.51 10.78 -5.22
CA ASP A 297 29.08 12.09 -5.68
C ASP A 297 27.63 12.00 -6.19
N ALA A 298 26.71 12.62 -5.45
CA ALA A 298 25.28 12.54 -5.74
C ALA A 298 24.92 13.25 -7.05
N ASP A 299 25.56 14.39 -7.34
CA ASP A 299 25.30 15.20 -8.53
C ASP A 299 25.77 14.46 -9.79
N GLU A 300 26.99 13.89 -9.74
CA GLU A 300 27.52 13.08 -10.85
C GLU A 300 26.66 11.83 -11.09
N LEU A 301 26.25 11.15 -10.02
CA LEU A 301 25.42 9.95 -10.13
C LEU A 301 24.02 10.25 -10.63
N TYR A 302 23.42 11.38 -10.24
CA TYR A 302 22.07 11.75 -10.69
C TYR A 302 22.00 11.87 -12.22
N GLU A 303 23.02 12.50 -12.82
CA GLU A 303 23.13 12.70 -14.28
C GLU A 303 23.72 11.50 -15.03
N ALA A 304 24.26 10.50 -14.32
CA ALA A 304 24.89 9.33 -14.93
C ALA A 304 23.86 8.40 -15.59
N SER A 305 24.31 7.66 -16.62
CA SER A 305 23.50 6.62 -17.25
C SER A 305 23.15 5.47 -16.28
N PRO A 306 22.08 4.69 -16.53
CA PRO A 306 21.74 3.52 -15.72
C PRO A 306 22.92 2.55 -15.51
N GLN A 307 23.73 2.34 -16.54
CA GLN A 307 24.92 1.48 -16.54
C GLN A 307 26.01 2.02 -15.61
N GLU A 308 26.31 3.31 -15.68
CA GLU A 308 27.32 3.99 -14.86
C GLU A 308 26.94 4.02 -13.38
N ARG A 309 25.66 4.34 -13.08
CA ARG A 309 25.14 4.28 -11.71
C ARG A 309 25.25 2.86 -11.15
N LEU A 310 24.77 1.86 -11.89
CA LEU A 310 24.83 0.47 -11.45
C LEU A 310 26.29 -0.01 -11.25
N ALA A 311 27.19 0.33 -12.17
CA ALA A 311 28.62 0.01 -12.04
C ALA A 311 29.19 0.57 -10.72
N THR A 312 28.91 1.84 -10.43
CA THR A 312 29.35 2.51 -9.21
C THR A 312 28.75 1.85 -7.95
N TYR A 313 27.45 1.56 -7.97
CA TYR A 313 26.79 0.89 -6.85
C TYR A 313 27.33 -0.51 -6.61
N LEU A 314 27.68 -1.26 -7.66
CA LEU A 314 28.23 -2.61 -7.54
C LEU A 314 29.56 -2.63 -6.77
N ASP A 315 30.38 -1.59 -6.90
CA ASP A 315 31.64 -1.42 -6.16
C ASP A 315 31.44 -1.15 -4.66
N VAL A 316 30.27 -0.65 -4.25
CA VAL A 316 29.92 -0.47 -2.82
C VAL A 316 29.73 -1.83 -2.14
N PRO A 317 30.54 -2.20 -1.14
CA PRO A 317 30.36 -3.45 -0.41
C PRO A 317 29.04 -3.45 0.37
N TYR A 318 28.24 -4.51 0.25
CA TYR A 318 26.94 -4.61 0.94
C TYR A 318 27.06 -4.40 2.46
N ALA A 319 28.13 -4.91 3.09
CA ALA A 319 28.39 -4.76 4.53
C ALA A 319 28.60 -3.29 4.97
N ALA A 320 28.91 -2.38 4.05
CA ALA A 320 29.04 -0.96 4.37
C ALA A 320 27.69 -0.27 4.62
N ILE A 321 26.59 -0.83 4.08
CA ILE A 321 25.26 -0.23 4.15
C ILE A 321 24.22 -1.10 4.84
N GLU A 322 24.49 -2.40 5.09
CA GLU A 322 23.46 -3.36 5.54
C GLU A 322 22.72 -2.95 6.83
N HIS A 323 23.37 -2.21 7.73
CA HIS A 323 22.77 -1.69 8.96
C HIS A 323 22.01 -0.37 8.81
N ARG A 324 22.04 0.22 7.61
CA ARG A 324 21.32 1.45 7.24
C ARG A 324 20.11 1.18 6.36
N LEU A 325 20.05 0.01 5.74
CA LEU A 325 18.95 -0.37 4.86
C LEU A 325 17.66 -0.53 5.68
N PRO A 326 16.56 0.16 5.31
CA PRO A 326 15.25 -0.16 5.85
C PRO A 326 14.86 -1.61 5.59
N ASP A 327 13.95 -2.13 6.41
CA ASP A 327 13.30 -3.41 6.13
C ASP A 327 12.54 -3.31 4.81
N TRP A 328 12.51 -4.40 4.03
CA TRP A 328 11.77 -4.38 2.78
C TRP A 328 10.27 -4.42 3.07
N HIS A 329 9.48 -3.66 2.33
CA HIS A 329 8.06 -3.47 2.66
C HIS A 329 7.21 -4.71 2.42
N LEU A 330 7.44 -5.46 1.33
CA LEU A 330 6.59 -6.57 0.91
C LEU A 330 7.37 -7.75 0.33
N SER A 331 7.00 -8.96 0.73
CA SER A 331 7.51 -10.20 0.14
C SER A 331 6.39 -11.19 -0.16
N THR A 332 6.36 -11.72 -1.37
CA THR A 332 5.36 -12.68 -1.83
C THR A 332 6.00 -14.04 -2.12
N TYR A 333 5.41 -15.09 -1.56
CA TYR A 333 5.82 -16.47 -1.80
C TYR A 333 4.94 -17.06 -2.90
N VAL A 334 5.54 -17.38 -4.05
CA VAL A 334 4.82 -17.75 -5.27
C VAL A 334 5.29 -19.11 -5.75
N SER A 335 4.36 -20.02 -6.05
CA SER A 335 4.69 -21.26 -6.76
C SER A 335 5.06 -20.94 -8.21
N PRO A 336 6.35 -21.00 -8.63
CA PRO A 336 6.79 -20.47 -9.91
C PRO A 336 6.46 -21.45 -11.04
N THR A 337 5.33 -21.23 -11.70
CA THR A 337 4.84 -22.06 -12.80
C THR A 337 4.35 -21.19 -13.94
N TYR A 338 4.06 -21.78 -15.11
CA TYR A 338 3.43 -21.05 -16.21
C TYR A 338 2.05 -20.52 -15.82
N GLU A 339 1.30 -21.23 -14.97
CA GLU A 339 -0.02 -20.81 -14.48
C GLU A 339 0.03 -19.53 -13.64
N SER A 340 1.17 -19.20 -13.03
CA SER A 340 1.32 -18.06 -12.14
C SER A 340 1.93 -16.83 -12.80
N ILE A 341 2.27 -16.84 -14.09
CA ILE A 341 2.97 -15.71 -14.74
C ILE A 341 2.16 -14.42 -14.71
N GLU A 342 0.84 -14.54 -14.78
CA GLU A 342 -0.12 -13.44 -14.79
C GLU A 342 -0.08 -12.63 -13.47
N SER A 343 0.48 -13.21 -12.41
CA SER A 343 0.68 -12.50 -11.13
C SER A 343 1.85 -11.52 -11.13
N LEU A 344 2.86 -11.70 -12.00
CA LEU A 344 4.10 -10.93 -11.96
C LEU A 344 3.86 -9.41 -12.06
N PRO A 345 3.06 -8.88 -13.00
CA PRO A 345 2.80 -7.44 -13.10
C PRO A 345 2.34 -6.83 -11.78
N PHE A 346 1.40 -7.47 -11.08
CA PHE A 346 0.86 -7.00 -9.79
C PHE A 346 1.89 -7.04 -8.66
N LEU A 347 2.78 -8.03 -8.67
CA LEU A 347 3.86 -8.12 -7.69
C LEU A 347 4.94 -7.08 -7.94
N LEU A 348 5.24 -6.79 -9.21
CA LEU A 348 6.24 -5.81 -9.62
C LEU A 348 5.76 -4.37 -9.49
N ASP A 349 4.46 -4.10 -9.68
CA ASP A 349 3.78 -2.84 -9.33
C ASP A 349 4.12 -2.43 -7.89
N ARG A 350 3.99 -3.38 -6.95
CA ARG A 350 4.37 -3.17 -5.54
C ARG A 350 5.84 -3.41 -5.27
N LEU A 351 6.69 -3.68 -6.25
CA LEU A 351 8.11 -4.03 -6.07
C LEU A 351 8.34 -5.12 -5.00
N SER A 352 7.44 -6.10 -4.94
CA SER A 352 7.50 -7.21 -3.99
C SER A 352 8.72 -8.08 -4.24
N MET A 353 9.40 -8.52 -3.18
CA MET A 353 10.37 -9.61 -3.30
C MET A 353 9.63 -10.92 -3.57
N ILE A 354 10.12 -11.70 -4.53
CA ILE A 354 9.50 -12.98 -4.90
C ILE A 354 10.38 -14.11 -4.39
N TYR A 355 9.79 -14.96 -3.52
CA TYR A 355 10.45 -16.12 -2.94
C TYR A 355 9.72 -17.42 -3.30
N THR A 356 10.45 -18.53 -3.30
CA THR A 356 9.83 -19.86 -3.40
C THR A 356 9.12 -20.23 -2.09
N PRO A 357 7.88 -20.75 -2.15
CA PRO A 357 7.13 -21.10 -0.94
C PRO A 357 7.79 -22.28 -0.24
N ARG A 358 8.05 -22.11 1.06
CA ARG A 358 8.55 -23.17 1.96
C ARG A 358 7.78 -23.13 3.25
N THR A 359 7.46 -24.30 3.77
CA THR A 359 6.70 -24.45 5.00
C THR A 359 7.40 -25.43 5.94
N SER A 360 7.22 -25.20 7.23
CA SER A 360 7.58 -26.13 8.29
C SER A 360 6.32 -26.62 9.01
N GLU A 361 6.42 -27.73 9.73
CA GLU A 361 5.35 -28.14 10.65
C GLU A 361 5.21 -27.11 11.78
N LEU A 362 4.00 -26.98 12.33
CA LEU A 362 3.75 -26.17 13.52
C LEU A 362 4.43 -26.84 14.73
N GLU A 363 5.39 -26.17 15.37
CA GLU A 363 6.16 -26.72 16.50
C GLU A 363 6.05 -25.86 17.77
N GLY A 364 6.22 -26.50 18.94
CA GLY A 364 6.53 -25.83 20.21
C GLY A 364 5.51 -24.79 20.68
N ARG A 365 5.96 -23.52 20.74
CA ARG A 365 5.21 -22.39 21.31
C ARG A 365 3.91 -22.08 20.55
N GLU A 366 3.84 -22.34 19.25
CA GLU A 366 2.63 -22.10 18.45
C GLU A 366 1.54 -23.13 18.75
N LEU A 367 1.91 -24.40 18.90
CA LEU A 367 0.98 -25.43 19.36
C LEU A 367 0.51 -25.14 20.79
N VAL A 368 1.38 -24.59 21.65
CA VAL A 368 1.04 -24.22 23.03
C VAL A 368 0.15 -22.98 23.09
N GLU A 369 0.46 -21.91 22.34
CA GLU A 369 -0.39 -20.71 22.23
C GLU A 369 -1.78 -21.11 21.73
N ARG A 370 -1.86 -21.94 20.68
CA ARG A 370 -3.13 -22.44 20.15
C ARG A 370 -3.85 -23.39 21.11
N SER A 371 -3.11 -24.22 21.85
CA SER A 371 -3.69 -25.08 22.91
C SER A 371 -4.19 -24.28 24.12
N LEU A 372 -3.52 -23.17 24.45
CA LEU A 372 -3.95 -22.23 25.50
C LEU A 372 -5.20 -21.47 25.05
N GLU A 373 -5.27 -21.04 23.79
CA GLU A 373 -6.46 -20.46 23.17
C GLU A 373 -7.64 -21.44 23.25
N ASP A 374 -7.44 -22.71 22.90
CA ASP A 374 -8.45 -23.77 23.05
C ASP A 374 -8.83 -24.06 24.52
N PHE A 375 -7.89 -23.92 25.47
CA PHE A 375 -8.14 -24.13 26.89
C PHE A 375 -9.00 -23.02 27.51
N TYR A 376 -8.70 -21.74 27.23
CA TYR A 376 -9.54 -20.61 27.66
C TYR A 376 -10.97 -20.71 27.09
N ARG A 377 -11.12 -21.34 25.91
CA ARG A 377 -12.40 -21.63 25.25
C ARG A 377 -13.25 -22.68 25.99
N GLY A 378 -12.62 -23.57 26.76
CA GLY A 378 -13.29 -24.63 27.54
C GLY A 378 -13.72 -24.25 28.96
N GLY A 379 -13.44 -23.01 29.40
CA GLY A 379 -13.55 -22.57 30.80
C GLY A 379 -14.96 -22.30 31.33
N SER A 380 -15.99 -22.19 30.50
CA SER A 380 -17.38 -21.97 30.96
C SER A 380 -18.07 -23.27 31.38
N ARG A 381 -17.44 -24.01 32.29
CA ARG A 381 -17.93 -25.31 32.82
C ARG A 381 -18.04 -25.34 34.34
N ASP A 382 -18.45 -24.23 34.95
CA ASP A 382 -18.94 -24.21 36.34
C ASP A 382 -20.46 -24.09 36.36
N ALA A 383 -21.14 -25.19 36.07
CA ALA A 383 -22.51 -25.43 36.52
C ALA A 383 -22.61 -26.89 36.98
N GLU A 384 -22.97 -27.06 38.25
CA GLU A 384 -23.03 -28.33 38.98
C GLU A 384 -23.81 -29.45 38.26
N PRO A 385 -23.50 -30.73 38.55
CA PRO A 385 -24.22 -31.85 37.99
C PRO A 385 -25.47 -32.14 38.83
N ASP A 386 -26.66 -31.72 38.37
CA ASP A 386 -27.86 -32.54 38.63
C ASP A 386 -29.08 -32.29 37.72
N THR A 387 -29.58 -33.41 37.20
CA THR A 387 -30.96 -33.74 36.76
C THR A 387 -31.77 -32.80 35.86
N ALA A 388 -31.85 -33.10 34.55
CA ALA A 388 -33.09 -33.32 33.75
C ALA A 388 -32.79 -33.39 32.23
N PRO A 389 -33.57 -34.15 31.42
CA PRO A 389 -33.22 -34.45 30.02
C PRO A 389 -33.92 -33.54 28.98
N LEU A 390 -33.29 -33.48 27.79
CA LEU A 390 -33.81 -33.04 26.47
C LEU A 390 -34.02 -31.53 26.28
N ASP A 391 -32.98 -30.87 25.78
CA ASP A 391 -32.97 -29.94 24.63
C ASP A 391 -31.67 -29.11 24.68
N ARG A 392 -30.58 -29.65 24.12
CA ARG A 392 -29.40 -28.85 23.78
C ARG A 392 -29.35 -28.74 22.27
N ALA A 393 -29.69 -27.56 21.80
CA ALA A 393 -29.52 -27.11 20.43
C ALA A 393 -28.07 -27.28 19.97
N SER A 394 -27.94 -27.49 18.67
CA SER A 394 -26.76 -27.72 17.85
C SER A 394 -25.56 -26.81 18.17
N ALA A 395 -24.47 -27.38 18.66
CA ALA A 395 -23.14 -26.86 18.34
C ALA A 395 -22.76 -27.44 16.98
N GLY A 396 -22.97 -26.66 15.90
CA GLY A 396 -22.62 -27.03 14.53
C GLY A 396 -21.12 -27.30 14.37
N LYS A 397 -20.78 -28.10 13.36
CA LYS A 397 -19.41 -28.50 13.07
C LYS A 397 -18.73 -27.38 12.26
N VAL A 398 -17.80 -26.65 12.85
CA VAL A 398 -16.98 -25.64 12.14
C VAL A 398 -16.00 -26.35 11.20
N ALA A 399 -15.79 -25.79 10.00
CA ALA A 399 -14.81 -26.32 9.04
C ALA A 399 -13.39 -26.20 9.62
N SER A 400 -12.63 -27.31 9.64
CA SER A 400 -11.22 -27.28 10.03
C SER A 400 -10.35 -26.88 8.85
N VAL A 401 -9.53 -25.85 9.03
CA VAL A 401 -8.51 -25.43 8.06
C VAL A 401 -7.17 -26.06 8.43
N ASP A 402 -6.48 -26.66 7.46
CA ASP A 402 -5.14 -27.21 7.66
C ASP A 402 -4.10 -26.11 7.45
N ILE A 403 -3.57 -25.61 8.57
CA ILE A 403 -2.72 -24.41 8.61
C ILE A 403 -1.26 -24.81 8.52
N VAL A 404 -0.50 -24.14 7.66
CA VAL A 404 0.94 -24.32 7.48
C VAL A 404 1.72 -23.14 8.05
N LYS A 405 2.94 -23.40 8.53
CA LYS A 405 3.85 -22.33 8.96
C LYS A 405 4.80 -21.96 7.82
N PRO A 406 4.71 -20.74 7.25
CA PRO A 406 5.64 -20.31 6.22
C PRO A 406 7.05 -20.02 6.79
N GLU A 407 8.09 -20.37 6.04
CA GLU A 407 9.48 -19.97 6.34
C GLU A 407 9.74 -18.56 5.82
N LEU A 408 9.53 -17.55 6.67
CA LEU A 408 9.62 -16.15 6.25
C LEU A 408 11.05 -15.65 6.04
N ARG A 409 11.23 -14.86 4.98
CA ARG A 409 12.41 -14.07 4.65
C ARG A 409 12.20 -12.60 5.03
N ASN A 410 13.14 -11.74 4.67
CA ASN A 410 13.05 -10.31 4.94
C ASN A 410 11.85 -9.70 4.24
N GLY A 411 10.95 -9.07 5.01
CA GLY A 411 9.78 -8.35 4.57
C GLY A 411 8.99 -7.86 5.80
N ARG A 412 8.34 -6.71 5.71
CA ARG A 412 7.40 -6.23 6.75
C ARG A 412 6.04 -6.88 6.58
N VAL A 413 5.59 -6.95 5.33
CA VAL A 413 4.33 -7.57 4.93
C VAL A 413 4.63 -8.80 4.09
N HIS A 414 3.84 -9.86 4.27
CA HIS A 414 4.03 -11.13 3.57
C HIS A 414 2.74 -11.63 2.90
N GLY A 415 2.84 -11.95 1.61
CA GLY A 415 1.76 -12.54 0.82
C GLY A 415 2.06 -13.99 0.41
N TRP A 416 1.03 -14.84 0.40
CA TRP A 416 1.16 -16.24 0.01
C TRP A 416 0.32 -16.56 -1.22
N LEU A 417 0.98 -16.71 -2.36
CA LEU A 417 0.41 -17.10 -3.65
C LEU A 417 0.89 -18.51 -4.03
N ALA A 418 0.61 -19.45 -3.14
CA ALA A 418 0.90 -20.86 -3.31
C ALA A 418 -0.17 -21.72 -2.62
N ASP A 419 -0.11 -23.03 -2.81
CA ASP A 419 -1.01 -23.95 -2.13
C ASP A 419 -0.83 -23.92 -0.60
N GLY A 420 -1.86 -24.37 0.12
CA GLY A 420 -1.91 -24.36 1.57
C GLY A 420 -2.45 -23.06 2.17
N VAL A 421 -2.76 -23.11 3.47
CA VAL A 421 -3.31 -21.97 4.23
C VAL A 421 -2.29 -21.52 5.26
N PRO A 422 -1.59 -20.41 5.04
CA PRO A 422 -0.49 -20.02 5.91
C PRO A 422 -1.00 -19.26 7.15
N ILE A 423 -0.24 -19.36 8.25
CA ILE A 423 -0.43 -18.50 9.43
C ILE A 423 0.38 -17.20 9.28
N ASP A 424 -0.10 -16.12 9.91
CA ASP A 424 0.58 -14.82 10.07
C ASP A 424 0.93 -14.06 8.78
N VAL A 425 0.49 -14.56 7.62
CA VAL A 425 0.66 -13.90 6.30
C VAL A 425 -0.68 -13.91 5.59
N PHE A 426 -0.90 -12.97 4.66
CA PHE A 426 -2.14 -12.95 3.91
C PHE A 426 -2.14 -14.01 2.80
N LYS A 427 -3.25 -14.73 2.66
CA LYS A 427 -3.44 -15.71 1.58
C LYS A 427 -4.07 -15.00 0.38
N THR A 428 -3.39 -15.03 -0.76
CA THR A 428 -3.85 -14.34 -1.97
C THR A 428 -4.07 -15.31 -3.14
N THR A 429 -4.75 -14.79 -4.17
CA THR A 429 -5.06 -15.42 -5.45
C THR A 429 -4.91 -14.38 -6.56
N LEU A 430 -4.77 -14.83 -7.80
CA LEU A 430 -4.72 -13.93 -8.95
C LEU A 430 -6.00 -13.09 -9.10
N ASN A 431 -7.17 -13.68 -8.81
CA ASN A 431 -8.46 -12.99 -8.86
C ASN A 431 -8.48 -11.74 -7.99
N ALA A 432 -7.89 -11.78 -6.79
CA ALA A 432 -7.83 -10.63 -5.89
C ALA A 432 -7.18 -9.40 -6.54
N TYR A 433 -6.13 -9.61 -7.34
CA TYR A 433 -5.43 -8.53 -8.02
C TYR A 433 -6.21 -8.00 -9.24
N HIS A 434 -6.93 -8.86 -9.97
CA HIS A 434 -7.82 -8.40 -11.04
C HIS A 434 -9.02 -7.62 -10.48
N ASN A 435 -9.64 -8.14 -9.43
CA ASN A 435 -10.72 -7.45 -8.72
C ASN A 435 -10.30 -6.05 -8.30
N ARG A 436 -9.04 -5.86 -7.86
CA ARG A 436 -8.50 -4.53 -7.51
C ARG A 436 -8.60 -3.54 -8.66
N LEU A 437 -8.27 -3.95 -9.88
CA LEU A 437 -8.36 -3.09 -11.06
C LEU A 437 -9.81 -2.67 -11.32
N ASP A 438 -10.75 -3.62 -11.22
CA ASP A 438 -12.19 -3.36 -11.42
C ASP A 438 -12.74 -2.30 -10.45
N PHE A 439 -12.17 -2.16 -9.26
CA PHE A 439 -12.60 -1.15 -8.28
C PHE A 439 -11.88 0.18 -8.42
N ILE A 440 -10.66 0.22 -8.96
CA ILE A 440 -9.98 1.49 -9.31
C ILE A 440 -10.82 2.24 -10.36
N GLU A 441 -11.37 1.52 -11.34
CA GLU A 441 -12.24 2.09 -12.38
C GLU A 441 -13.62 2.57 -11.87
N ARG A 442 -13.99 2.26 -10.62
CA ARG A 442 -15.31 2.52 -10.03
C ARG A 442 -15.30 3.54 -8.90
N SER A 443 -14.24 4.35 -8.76
CA SER A 443 -14.10 5.29 -7.65
C SER A 443 -15.36 6.15 -7.45
N SER A 444 -15.85 6.18 -6.21
CA SER A 444 -16.99 6.96 -5.76
C SER A 444 -16.51 8.15 -4.92
N ASP A 445 -17.36 9.15 -4.65
CA ASP A 445 -16.99 10.32 -3.85
C ASP A 445 -17.08 10.09 -2.32
N SER A 446 -17.60 8.94 -1.87
CA SER A 446 -17.78 8.67 -0.43
C SER A 446 -17.63 7.19 -0.09
N THR A 447 -16.94 6.87 1.01
CA THR A 447 -16.78 5.48 1.46
C THR A 447 -18.07 4.91 2.06
N SER A 448 -18.61 3.85 1.47
CA SER A 448 -19.81 3.12 1.90
C SER A 448 -19.45 1.91 2.78
N ILE A 449 -19.98 1.91 4.01
CA ILE A 449 -19.80 0.83 4.99
C ILE A 449 -21.13 0.20 5.36
N CYS A 450 -21.22 -1.13 5.27
CA CYS A 450 -22.34 -1.91 5.76
C CYS A 450 -21.91 -2.83 6.92
N VAL A 451 -22.54 -2.69 8.09
CA VAL A 451 -22.31 -3.56 9.25
C VAL A 451 -23.53 -4.47 9.42
N VAL A 452 -23.32 -5.78 9.38
CA VAL A 452 -24.38 -6.78 9.51
C VAL A 452 -24.26 -7.51 10.85
N LEU A 453 -25.31 -7.43 11.67
CA LEU A 453 -25.44 -8.12 12.96
C LEU A 453 -26.39 -9.32 12.82
N ASN A 454 -25.82 -10.50 12.58
CA ASN A 454 -26.56 -11.76 12.45
C ASN A 454 -26.33 -12.73 13.63
N ASP A 455 -25.61 -12.31 14.68
CA ASP A 455 -25.50 -13.07 15.92
C ASP A 455 -26.74 -12.86 16.81
N PRO A 456 -27.53 -13.92 17.11
CA PRO A 456 -28.66 -13.82 18.04
C PRO A 456 -28.26 -13.40 19.46
N GLU A 457 -27.03 -13.67 19.90
CA GLU A 457 -26.54 -13.27 21.23
C GLU A 457 -26.30 -11.75 21.33
N MET A 458 -26.14 -11.08 20.19
CA MET A 458 -25.98 -9.63 20.08
C MET A 458 -27.29 -8.92 19.66
N ALA A 459 -28.41 -9.64 19.65
CA ALA A 459 -29.72 -9.07 19.33
C ALA A 459 -30.08 -7.97 20.35
N GLY A 460 -30.09 -6.71 19.91
CA GLY A 460 -30.34 -5.54 20.75
C GLY A 460 -29.11 -4.71 21.11
N GLU A 461 -27.90 -5.11 20.67
CA GLU A 461 -26.69 -4.27 20.74
C GLU A 461 -26.58 -3.30 19.54
N HIS A 462 -27.58 -3.30 18.65
CA HIS A 462 -27.72 -2.41 17.51
C HIS A 462 -27.27 -0.99 17.81
N ASP A 463 -27.85 -0.38 18.84
CA ASP A 463 -27.68 1.03 19.13
C ASP A 463 -26.26 1.33 19.62
N ASP A 464 -25.60 0.38 20.28
CA ASP A 464 -24.22 0.51 20.73
C ASP A 464 -23.22 0.32 19.59
N VAL A 465 -23.40 -0.69 18.74
CA VAL A 465 -22.56 -0.90 17.54
C VAL A 465 -22.75 0.25 16.55
N ALA A 466 -23.99 0.64 16.27
CA ALA A 466 -24.31 1.76 15.42
C ALA A 466 -23.75 3.07 15.99
N ARG A 467 -23.78 3.27 17.32
CA ARG A 467 -23.13 4.43 17.95
C ARG A 467 -21.62 4.41 17.76
N ILE A 468 -20.94 3.27 17.92
CA ILE A 468 -19.48 3.17 17.73
C ILE A 468 -19.09 3.53 16.30
N TYR A 469 -19.81 3.03 15.29
CA TYR A 469 -19.52 3.34 13.89
C TYR A 469 -19.98 4.75 13.49
N ARG A 470 -21.15 5.23 13.93
CA ARG A 470 -21.66 6.58 13.60
C ARG A 470 -20.90 7.71 14.31
N GLN A 471 -20.46 7.49 15.55
CA GLN A 471 -19.58 8.45 16.23
C GLN A 471 -18.28 8.63 15.44
N ARG A 472 -17.78 7.55 14.84
CA ARG A 472 -16.59 7.58 13.98
C ARG A 472 -16.88 8.09 12.56
N SER A 473 -18.09 7.94 12.05
CA SER A 473 -18.51 8.51 10.75
C SER A 473 -18.82 10.01 10.81
N THR A 474 -18.92 10.61 12.00
CA THR A 474 -19.08 12.08 12.10
C THR A 474 -17.73 12.79 11.92
N GLU A 475 -16.62 12.05 12.08
CA GLU A 475 -15.25 12.53 11.94
C GLU A 475 -14.70 12.30 10.51
N LEU A 476 -15.41 11.58 9.65
CA LEU A 476 -14.96 11.07 8.34
C LEU A 476 -16.10 11.14 7.30
N THR A 477 -15.80 11.30 6.01
CA THR A 477 -16.79 11.34 4.89
C THR A 477 -17.32 9.93 4.54
N MET A 478 -18.02 9.29 5.47
CA MET A 478 -18.48 7.91 5.32
C MET A 478 -19.99 7.76 5.44
N ASP A 479 -20.59 6.93 4.57
CA ASP A 479 -21.95 6.44 4.75
C ASP A 479 -21.90 5.10 5.51
N VAL A 480 -22.60 5.02 6.65
CA VAL A 480 -22.65 3.81 7.48
C VAL A 480 -24.08 3.31 7.60
N THR A 481 -24.31 2.13 7.04
CA THR A 481 -25.54 1.36 7.21
C THR A 481 -25.31 0.23 8.20
N VAL A 482 -26.26 0.01 9.11
CA VAL A 482 -26.24 -1.08 10.09
C VAL A 482 -27.52 -1.88 9.93
N GLU A 483 -27.38 -3.16 9.64
CA GLU A 483 -28.47 -4.10 9.38
C GLU A 483 -28.44 -5.24 10.41
N GLU A 484 -29.61 -5.76 10.77
CA GLU A 484 -29.72 -6.85 11.76
C GLU A 484 -30.58 -8.00 11.26
N SER A 485 -30.21 -9.22 11.64
CA SER A 485 -31.01 -10.43 11.41
C SER A 485 -31.41 -10.60 9.93
N LEU A 486 -30.47 -10.36 9.02
CA LEU A 486 -30.69 -10.47 7.58
C LEU A 486 -30.97 -11.92 7.18
N THR A 487 -31.97 -12.11 6.33
CA THR A 487 -32.24 -13.41 5.70
C THR A 487 -31.11 -13.81 4.75
N THR A 488 -31.08 -15.06 4.30
CA THR A 488 -30.12 -15.51 3.28
C THR A 488 -30.18 -14.66 2.01
N ALA A 489 -31.38 -14.26 1.58
CA ALA A 489 -31.56 -13.41 0.40
C ALA A 489 -31.08 -11.97 0.64
N ASP A 490 -31.41 -11.38 1.80
CA ASP A 490 -31.01 -10.01 2.10
C ASP A 490 -29.49 -9.90 2.32
N LEU A 491 -28.88 -10.90 2.98
CA LEU A 491 -27.42 -10.95 3.13
C LEU A 491 -26.71 -11.14 1.79
N ALA A 492 -27.28 -11.92 0.87
CA ALA A 492 -26.74 -12.04 -0.49
C ALA A 492 -26.79 -10.69 -1.22
N HIS A 493 -27.88 -9.93 -1.09
CA HIS A 493 -27.98 -8.58 -1.64
C HIS A 493 -26.90 -7.64 -1.10
N VAL A 494 -26.60 -7.67 0.21
CA VAL A 494 -25.50 -6.87 0.77
C VAL A 494 -24.15 -7.17 0.11
N PHE A 495 -23.85 -8.43 -0.23
CA PHE A 495 -22.59 -8.76 -0.93
C PHE A 495 -22.65 -8.49 -2.45
N GLU A 496 -23.83 -8.49 -3.06
CA GLU A 496 -24.04 -8.22 -4.50
C GLU A 496 -24.18 -6.71 -4.82
N ASP A 497 -24.48 -5.88 -3.83
CA ASP A 497 -24.55 -4.42 -3.90
C ASP A 497 -23.17 -3.76 -3.72
N ASP A 498 -23.07 -2.51 -4.15
CA ASP A 498 -21.81 -1.76 -4.16
C ASP A 498 -21.53 -1.18 -2.75
N HIS A 499 -20.63 -1.85 -2.02
CA HIS A 499 -20.12 -1.41 -0.72
C HIS A 499 -18.60 -1.46 -0.70
N ASP A 500 -17.95 -0.44 -0.16
CA ASP A 500 -16.48 -0.44 -0.02
C ASP A 500 -16.05 -1.39 1.11
N PHE A 501 -16.85 -1.47 2.18
CA PHE A 501 -16.59 -2.37 3.30
C PHE A 501 -17.85 -3.02 3.87
N VAL A 502 -17.86 -4.35 3.96
CA VAL A 502 -18.90 -5.12 4.66
C VAL A 502 -18.33 -5.80 5.90
N HIS A 503 -18.83 -5.46 7.09
CA HIS A 503 -18.48 -6.12 8.35
C HIS A 503 -19.62 -7.02 8.82
N TYR A 504 -19.46 -8.33 8.64
CA TYR A 504 -20.38 -9.34 9.12
C TYR A 504 -19.97 -9.82 10.52
N ILE A 505 -20.89 -9.71 11.48
CA ILE A 505 -20.75 -10.20 12.85
C ILE A 505 -21.81 -11.29 13.04
N GLY A 506 -21.36 -12.54 13.19
CA GLY A 506 -22.27 -13.68 13.27
C GLY A 506 -21.55 -15.02 13.41
N HIS A 507 -22.25 -16.09 13.06
CA HIS A 507 -21.71 -17.45 13.10
C HIS A 507 -21.52 -18.00 11.69
N CYS A 508 -20.50 -18.82 11.50
CA CYS A 508 -20.27 -19.54 10.25
C CYS A 508 -20.17 -21.03 10.56
N GLU A 509 -20.83 -21.85 9.75
CA GLU A 509 -20.77 -23.31 9.80
C GLU A 509 -20.35 -23.86 8.43
N THR A 510 -20.24 -25.19 8.29
CA THR A 510 -19.85 -25.82 7.02
C THR A 510 -20.76 -25.48 5.84
N ASP A 511 -22.00 -25.08 6.11
CA ASP A 511 -23.02 -24.77 5.10
C ASP A 511 -23.08 -23.26 4.78
N GLY A 512 -22.27 -22.43 5.45
CA GLY A 512 -22.12 -20.99 5.17
C GLY A 512 -22.32 -20.05 6.36
N LEU A 513 -22.50 -18.76 6.08
CA LEU A 513 -22.81 -17.71 7.05
C LEU A 513 -24.23 -17.89 7.60
N ARG A 514 -24.40 -17.84 8.91
CA ARG A 514 -25.68 -18.11 9.56
C ARG A 514 -26.64 -16.93 9.38
N CYS A 515 -27.87 -17.26 8.98
CA CYS A 515 -29.00 -16.34 8.88
C CYS A 515 -30.20 -16.89 9.70
N PRO A 516 -31.22 -16.08 10.00
CA PRO A 516 -32.42 -16.55 10.70
C PRO A 516 -33.21 -17.63 9.95
N ASP A 517 -33.11 -17.66 8.62
CA ASP A 517 -33.81 -18.57 7.70
C ASP A 517 -32.93 -19.70 7.14
N GLY A 518 -31.65 -19.77 7.50
CA GLY A 518 -30.73 -20.81 7.02
C GLY A 518 -29.27 -20.41 7.07
N TYR A 519 -28.52 -20.83 6.05
CA TYR A 519 -27.10 -20.49 5.87
C TYR A 519 -26.89 -19.96 4.45
N LEU A 520 -26.13 -18.88 4.32
CA LEU A 520 -25.70 -18.34 3.05
C LEU A 520 -24.29 -18.86 2.74
N SER A 521 -24.18 -19.70 1.72
CA SER A 521 -22.89 -20.06 1.13
C SER A 521 -22.55 -19.07 0.01
N THR A 522 -21.31 -18.59 0.00
CA THR A 522 -20.78 -17.68 -1.03
C THR A 522 -20.73 -18.30 -2.41
N ASP A 523 -20.74 -19.63 -2.52
CA ASP A 523 -20.90 -20.35 -3.78
C ASP A 523 -22.23 -20.04 -4.48
N SER A 524 -23.26 -19.70 -3.69
CA SER A 524 -24.58 -19.34 -4.22
C SER A 524 -24.63 -17.93 -4.83
N LEU A 525 -23.63 -17.10 -4.54
CA LEU A 525 -23.53 -15.75 -5.09
C LEU A 525 -23.12 -15.80 -6.57
N SER A 526 -23.74 -14.97 -7.38
CA SER A 526 -23.39 -14.85 -8.80
C SER A 526 -22.10 -14.04 -8.99
N ARG A 527 -21.95 -12.99 -8.18
CA ARG A 527 -20.81 -12.07 -8.10
C ARG A 527 -20.78 -11.46 -6.69
N CYS A 528 -19.68 -10.81 -6.34
CA CYS A 528 -19.60 -9.97 -5.14
C CYS A 528 -19.11 -8.58 -5.54
N ASN A 529 -19.87 -7.55 -5.19
CA ASN A 529 -19.53 -6.15 -5.40
C ASN A 529 -19.08 -5.45 -4.11
N ALA A 530 -19.08 -6.16 -2.96
CA ALA A 530 -18.39 -5.67 -1.78
C ALA A 530 -16.88 -5.66 -2.03
N GLN A 531 -16.26 -4.48 -2.06
CA GLN A 531 -14.84 -4.32 -2.35
C GLN A 531 -13.97 -5.02 -1.32
N THR A 532 -14.25 -4.75 -0.04
CA THR A 532 -13.59 -5.42 1.08
C THR A 532 -14.58 -5.89 2.13
N PHE A 533 -14.17 -6.84 2.95
CA PHE A 533 -15.03 -7.39 3.97
C PHE A 533 -14.29 -7.79 5.25
N PHE A 534 -15.04 -7.91 6.34
CA PHE A 534 -14.62 -8.61 7.54
C PHE A 534 -15.70 -9.61 7.95
N LEU A 535 -15.42 -10.89 7.78
CA LEU A 535 -16.25 -11.98 8.29
C LEU A 535 -15.81 -12.36 9.70
N ASN A 536 -16.33 -11.63 10.68
CA ASN A 536 -16.10 -11.86 12.10
C ASN A 536 -16.98 -13.02 12.60
N ALA A 537 -16.76 -14.18 12.00
CA ALA A 537 -17.56 -15.38 12.17
C ALA A 537 -16.66 -16.61 12.15
N CYS A 538 -16.90 -17.54 13.07
CA CYS A 538 -16.02 -18.68 13.35
C CYS A 538 -15.80 -19.56 12.12
N GLY A 539 -14.55 -19.72 11.65
CA GLY A 539 -14.25 -20.59 10.50
C GLY A 539 -14.66 -20.01 9.15
N SER A 540 -14.78 -18.68 9.06
CA SER A 540 -15.18 -17.94 7.85
C SER A 540 -14.17 -17.96 6.71
N TYR A 541 -13.02 -18.63 6.87
CA TYR A 541 -11.94 -18.66 5.87
C TYR A 541 -12.42 -19.06 4.47
N TYR A 542 -13.18 -20.15 4.33
CA TYR A 542 -13.63 -20.63 3.02
C TYR A 542 -14.65 -19.70 2.36
N GLU A 543 -15.57 -19.14 3.15
CA GLU A 543 -16.52 -18.14 2.65
C GLU A 543 -15.80 -16.85 2.24
N GLY A 544 -14.79 -16.41 2.99
CA GLY A 544 -13.96 -15.27 2.60
C GLY A 544 -13.21 -15.52 1.28
N MET A 545 -12.60 -16.71 1.11
CA MET A 545 -11.99 -17.08 -0.17
C MET A 545 -13.03 -17.09 -1.32
N GLY A 546 -14.24 -17.57 -1.06
CA GLY A 546 -15.36 -17.52 -2.01
C GLY A 546 -15.70 -16.09 -2.42
N LEU A 547 -15.78 -15.14 -1.48
CA LEU A 547 -16.02 -13.72 -1.81
C LEU A 547 -14.92 -13.15 -2.72
N ILE A 548 -13.65 -13.48 -2.48
CA ILE A 548 -12.54 -13.07 -3.36
C ILE A 548 -12.71 -13.67 -4.76
N GLU A 549 -13.06 -14.94 -4.87
CA GLU A 549 -13.30 -15.57 -6.18
C GLU A 549 -14.50 -14.98 -6.93
N LYS A 550 -15.45 -14.37 -6.22
CA LYS A 550 -16.67 -13.76 -6.77
C LYS A 550 -16.54 -12.27 -7.09
N GLY A 551 -15.49 -11.59 -6.62
CA GLY A 551 -15.22 -10.20 -7.00
C GLY A 551 -14.62 -9.32 -5.91
N SER A 552 -14.58 -9.73 -4.64
CA SER A 552 -13.96 -8.89 -3.59
C SER A 552 -12.43 -8.82 -3.73
N VAL A 553 -11.84 -7.67 -3.37
CA VAL A 553 -10.39 -7.46 -3.45
C VAL A 553 -9.67 -8.13 -2.28
N ALA A 554 -10.16 -7.92 -1.06
CA ALA A 554 -9.51 -8.38 0.15
C ALA A 554 -10.49 -8.48 1.33
N GLY A 555 -10.17 -9.30 2.31
CA GLY A 555 -10.94 -9.32 3.54
C GLY A 555 -10.29 -10.01 4.71
N ALA A 556 -10.86 -9.75 5.88
CA ALA A 556 -10.50 -10.35 7.15
C ALA A 556 -11.42 -11.53 7.46
N VAL A 557 -10.86 -12.64 7.93
CA VAL A 557 -11.57 -13.87 8.28
C VAL A 557 -11.03 -14.44 9.59
N THR A 558 -11.73 -15.45 10.13
CA THR A 558 -11.26 -16.19 11.30
C THR A 558 -11.11 -17.68 11.00
N PHE A 559 -10.04 -18.30 11.52
CA PHE A 559 -9.84 -19.74 11.40
C PHE A 559 -10.67 -20.55 12.41
N THR A 560 -10.79 -20.05 13.64
CA THR A 560 -11.48 -20.75 14.72
C THR A 560 -12.38 -19.80 15.54
N LYS A 561 -12.97 -20.29 16.64
CA LYS A 561 -14.01 -19.56 17.39
C LYS A 561 -13.43 -18.38 18.17
N VAL A 562 -13.98 -17.19 17.92
CA VAL A 562 -13.66 -15.94 18.65
C VAL A 562 -14.72 -15.65 19.72
N LEU A 563 -14.33 -14.93 20.78
CA LEU A 563 -15.25 -14.42 21.81
C LEU A 563 -15.94 -13.12 21.35
N ASN A 564 -17.25 -12.98 21.60
CA ASN A 564 -18.07 -11.88 21.09
C ASN A 564 -17.54 -10.48 21.48
N ASP A 565 -17.12 -10.28 22.75
CA ASP A 565 -16.59 -8.99 23.22
C ASP A 565 -15.30 -8.55 22.49
N HIS A 566 -14.48 -9.51 22.07
CA HIS A 566 -13.26 -9.24 21.30
C HIS A 566 -13.57 -8.89 19.85
N ALA A 567 -14.60 -9.53 19.27
CA ALA A 567 -15.02 -9.33 17.90
C ALA A 567 -15.38 -7.87 17.61
N ILE A 568 -16.14 -7.21 18.49
CA ILE A 568 -16.54 -5.80 18.34
C ILE A 568 -15.32 -4.86 18.45
N LYS A 569 -14.44 -5.10 19.43
CA LYS A 569 -13.25 -4.26 19.65
C LYS A 569 -12.29 -4.33 18.46
N VAL A 570 -12.03 -5.54 17.94
CA VAL A 570 -11.17 -5.74 16.76
C VAL A 570 -11.84 -5.17 15.52
N GLY A 571 -13.10 -5.51 15.25
CA GLY A 571 -13.86 -5.04 14.08
C GLY A 571 -13.96 -3.53 13.95
N SER A 572 -14.30 -2.85 15.04
CA SER A 572 -14.39 -1.39 15.02
C SER A 572 -13.01 -0.73 14.85
N THR A 573 -11.96 -1.28 15.47
CA THR A 573 -10.57 -0.75 15.33
C THR A 573 -10.06 -0.96 13.90
N PHE A 574 -10.29 -2.16 13.35
CA PHE A 574 -9.95 -2.52 11.98
C PHE A 574 -10.62 -1.57 10.98
N ALA A 575 -11.93 -1.36 11.10
CA ALA A 575 -12.66 -0.44 10.23
C ALA A 575 -12.12 1.00 10.33
N LYS A 576 -11.82 1.51 11.53
CA LYS A 576 -11.22 2.84 11.71
C LYS A 576 -9.88 2.93 10.97
N LEU A 577 -9.00 1.93 11.12
CA LEU A 577 -7.70 1.91 10.43
C LEU A 577 -7.86 1.91 8.90
N LEU A 578 -8.79 1.12 8.34
CA LEU A 578 -8.98 1.07 6.89
C LEU A 578 -9.38 2.42 6.30
N VAL A 579 -10.24 3.16 6.99
CA VAL A 579 -10.69 4.48 6.51
C VAL A 579 -9.56 5.49 6.55
N HIS A 580 -8.65 5.40 7.53
CA HIS A 580 -7.44 6.22 7.58
C HIS A 580 -6.30 5.68 6.67
N GLY A 581 -6.64 4.94 5.60
CA GLY A 581 -5.70 4.54 4.56
C GLY A 581 -4.78 3.36 4.89
N PHE A 582 -4.94 2.72 6.06
CA PHE A 582 -4.16 1.52 6.38
C PHE A 582 -4.56 0.36 5.48
N SER A 583 -3.58 -0.42 5.02
CA SER A 583 -3.86 -1.64 4.27
C SER A 583 -4.57 -2.67 5.14
N ILE A 584 -5.31 -3.59 4.51
CA ILE A 584 -6.02 -4.67 5.19
C ILE A 584 -5.09 -5.48 6.12
N GLU A 585 -3.90 -5.82 5.65
CA GLU A 585 -2.92 -6.55 6.46
C GLU A 585 -2.44 -5.73 7.66
N ARG A 586 -2.06 -4.46 7.45
CA ARG A 586 -1.55 -3.61 8.52
C ARG A 586 -2.64 -3.29 9.54
N ALA A 587 -3.86 -3.02 9.08
CA ALA A 587 -5.02 -2.76 9.92
C ALA A 587 -5.33 -3.97 10.80
N MET A 588 -5.29 -5.19 10.26
CA MET A 588 -5.50 -6.41 11.02
C MET A 588 -4.36 -6.65 12.01
N GLY A 589 -3.10 -6.44 11.58
CA GLY A 589 -1.92 -6.55 12.42
C GLY A 589 -1.96 -5.65 13.65
N LEU A 590 -2.45 -4.41 13.50
CA LEU A 590 -2.65 -3.47 14.62
C LEU A 590 -3.88 -3.81 15.46
N ALA A 591 -5.01 -4.13 14.84
CA ALA A 591 -6.26 -4.41 15.55
C ALA A 591 -6.14 -5.66 16.45
N ARG A 592 -5.42 -6.70 16.00
CA ARG A 592 -5.23 -7.95 16.76
C ARG A 592 -4.28 -7.82 17.95
N ARG A 593 -3.46 -6.75 18.06
CA ARG A 593 -2.57 -6.52 19.22
C ARG A 593 -3.33 -6.36 20.54
N ARG A 594 -4.59 -5.92 20.48
CA ARG A 594 -5.42 -5.65 21.65
C ARG A 594 -6.04 -6.89 22.30
N ILE A 595 -5.81 -8.07 21.74
CA ILE A 595 -6.43 -9.32 22.19
C ILE A 595 -5.37 -10.42 22.34
N MET A 596 -5.57 -11.33 23.30
CA MET A 596 -4.67 -12.47 23.48
C MET A 596 -4.77 -13.51 22.36
N MET A 597 -5.88 -13.53 21.59
CA MET A 597 -6.18 -14.51 20.52
C MET A 597 -5.95 -13.93 19.12
N GLY A 598 -4.85 -13.22 18.90
CA GLY A 598 -4.62 -12.51 17.64
C GLY A 598 -4.36 -13.43 16.43
N LYS A 599 -3.93 -14.68 16.66
CA LYS A 599 -3.53 -15.62 15.59
C LYS A 599 -4.69 -16.34 14.89
N ASP A 600 -5.89 -16.22 15.44
CA ASP A 600 -7.10 -16.76 14.83
C ASP A 600 -7.64 -15.89 13.68
N TYR A 601 -7.16 -14.64 13.56
CA TYR A 601 -7.49 -13.75 12.45
C TYR A 601 -6.52 -13.92 11.29
N ALA A 602 -7.06 -13.99 10.09
CA ALA A 602 -6.30 -14.07 8.85
C ALA A 602 -6.83 -13.09 7.82
N VAL A 603 -5.98 -12.79 6.84
CA VAL A 603 -6.32 -11.94 5.70
C VAL A 603 -6.33 -12.82 4.45
N VAL A 604 -7.38 -12.66 3.65
CA VAL A 604 -7.54 -13.30 2.34
C VAL A 604 -7.65 -12.24 1.24
N GLY A 605 -7.18 -12.54 0.04
CA GLY A 605 -7.14 -11.59 -1.10
C GLY A 605 -5.88 -10.73 -1.13
N ASP A 606 -5.96 -9.52 -1.69
CA ASP A 606 -4.85 -8.57 -1.73
C ASP A 606 -4.74 -7.82 -0.39
N GLY A 607 -3.99 -8.38 0.56
CA GLY A 607 -3.78 -7.77 1.87
C GLY A 607 -3.09 -6.40 1.83
N THR A 608 -2.56 -6.00 0.68
CA THR A 608 -1.94 -4.68 0.46
C THR A 608 -2.93 -3.59 0.06
N HIS A 609 -4.20 -3.96 -0.17
CA HIS A 609 -5.26 -3.03 -0.53
C HIS A 609 -5.63 -2.10 0.63
N SER A 610 -5.93 -0.83 0.32
CA SER A 610 -6.40 0.21 1.23
C SER A 610 -7.68 0.81 0.65
N LEU A 611 -8.63 1.21 1.50
CA LEU A 611 -9.94 1.74 1.08
C LEU A 611 -9.98 3.24 0.83
N GLY A 612 -9.07 4.00 1.44
CA GLY A 612 -9.18 5.46 1.51
C GLY A 612 -9.04 6.16 0.15
N GLN A 613 -10.03 7.02 -0.15
CA GLN A 613 -10.03 8.03 -1.23
C GLN A 613 -9.04 9.19 -1.01
N GLY A 614 -8.24 9.12 0.06
CA GLY A 614 -7.14 10.02 0.34
C GLY A 614 -5.82 9.27 0.25
N GLU A 615 -5.41 8.90 -0.96
CA GLU A 615 -4.11 8.26 -1.22
C GLU A 615 -2.89 9.12 -0.83
N HIS A 616 -3.14 10.33 -0.33
CA HIS A 616 -2.16 11.39 -0.08
C HIS A 616 -1.64 11.46 1.36
N GLN A 617 -2.18 10.67 2.30
CA GLN A 617 -1.62 10.60 3.66
C GLN A 617 -1.10 9.19 3.98
N LEU A 618 0.21 9.09 4.18
CA LEU A 618 0.85 7.85 4.60
C LEU A 618 0.28 7.41 5.95
N PRO A 619 -0.13 6.14 6.14
CA PRO A 619 -0.63 5.69 7.42
C PRO A 619 0.48 5.73 8.48
N ILE A 620 0.29 6.58 9.49
CA ILE A 620 1.26 6.82 10.57
C ILE A 620 0.91 5.98 11.79
N THR A 621 1.89 5.23 12.29
CA THR A 621 1.83 4.65 13.64
C THR A 621 2.92 5.27 14.51
N ILE A 622 2.52 5.85 15.64
CA ILE A 622 3.43 6.39 16.65
C ILE A 622 3.43 5.44 17.84
N THR A 623 4.59 5.01 18.30
CA THR A 623 4.72 4.32 19.60
C THR A 623 5.30 5.29 20.61
N LEU A 624 4.61 5.49 21.72
CA LEU A 624 5.02 6.36 22.82
C LEU A 624 5.44 5.51 24.02
N GLU A 625 6.68 5.69 24.47
CA GLU A 625 7.21 5.03 25.66
C GLU A 625 7.71 6.09 26.66
N GLU A 626 7.25 6.03 27.91
CA GLU A 626 7.77 6.89 28.98
C GLU A 626 9.22 6.47 29.33
N LEU A 627 10.13 7.44 29.36
CA LEU A 627 11.53 7.21 29.68
C LEU A 627 11.78 7.37 31.19
N ASP A 628 12.54 6.44 31.77
CA ASP A 628 13.01 6.55 33.16
C ASP A 628 14.10 7.63 33.27
N SER A 629 13.68 8.87 33.48
CA SER A 629 14.54 10.05 33.52
C SER A 629 14.15 10.99 34.67
N GLU A 630 15.03 11.92 35.05
CA GLU A 630 14.74 12.91 36.13
C GLU A 630 13.59 13.87 35.76
N ALA A 631 13.30 14.04 34.47
CA ALA A 631 12.15 14.77 33.94
C ALA A 631 11.20 13.83 33.19
N VAL A 632 9.90 14.15 33.15
CA VAL A 632 8.92 13.38 32.37
C VAL A 632 9.23 13.58 30.87
N GLN A 633 9.75 12.53 30.24
CA GLN A 633 10.12 12.50 28.83
C GLN A 633 9.57 11.24 28.19
N TYR A 634 9.25 11.34 26.91
CA TYR A 634 8.72 10.24 26.12
C TYR A 634 9.60 10.00 24.90
N LEU A 635 9.79 8.73 24.56
CA LEU A 635 10.33 8.32 23.27
C LEU A 635 9.16 8.13 22.30
N ALA A 636 9.08 9.00 21.29
CA ALA A 636 8.16 8.87 20.17
C ALA A 636 8.87 8.16 19.01
N THR A 637 8.40 6.96 18.69
CA THR A 637 8.88 6.18 17.54
C THR A 637 7.85 6.27 16.42
N PHE A 638 8.21 6.87 15.30
CA PHE A 638 7.37 6.93 14.10
C PHE A 638 7.64 5.72 13.22
N ASP A 639 6.56 5.07 12.80
CA ASP A 639 6.56 3.96 11.85
C ASP A 639 5.59 4.28 10.70
N CYS A 640 6.12 4.92 9.66
CA CYS A 640 5.37 5.34 8.48
C CYS A 640 5.74 4.44 7.30
N TYR A 641 4.80 3.62 6.85
CA TYR A 641 4.99 2.83 5.63
C TYR A 641 3.66 2.38 5.02
N SER A 642 3.64 2.31 3.69
CA SER A 642 2.60 1.59 2.95
C SER A 642 3.29 0.78 1.86
N THR A 643 2.70 -0.35 1.51
CA THR A 643 3.21 -1.21 0.43
C THR A 643 3.02 -0.61 -0.95
N ARG A 644 2.20 0.44 -1.08
CA ARG A 644 2.00 1.19 -2.34
C ARG A 644 3.11 2.22 -2.60
N VAL A 645 3.70 2.75 -1.53
CA VAL A 645 4.54 3.96 -1.57
C VAL A 645 6.03 3.68 -1.34
N THR A 646 6.52 2.52 -1.79
CA THR A 646 7.92 2.14 -1.61
C THR A 646 8.83 3.16 -2.28
N GLY A 647 9.73 3.74 -1.49
CA GLY A 647 10.59 4.84 -1.89
C GLY A 647 10.02 6.23 -1.60
N SER A 648 8.86 6.36 -0.96
CA SER A 648 8.39 7.65 -0.42
C SER A 648 9.10 8.01 0.89
N TYR A 649 8.86 9.22 1.37
CA TYR A 649 9.39 9.76 2.61
C TYR A 649 8.26 10.34 3.47
N TYR A 650 8.56 10.63 4.74
CA TYR A 650 7.67 11.34 5.64
C TYR A 650 8.48 12.36 6.47
N PHE A 651 7.81 13.41 6.93
CA PHE A 651 8.42 14.45 7.76
C PHE A 651 7.78 14.45 9.15
N PRO A 652 8.48 13.97 10.20
CA PRO A 652 8.01 14.08 11.57
C PRO A 652 8.00 15.55 12.01
N HIS A 653 6.81 16.11 12.23
CA HIS A 653 6.67 17.45 12.79
C HIS A 653 6.90 17.40 14.30
N THR A 654 8.16 17.56 14.70
CA THR A 654 8.58 17.71 16.10
C THR A 654 9.42 18.98 16.24
N GLU A 655 9.47 19.58 17.43
CA GLU A 655 10.09 20.90 17.67
C GLU A 655 11.51 21.06 17.11
N ASP A 656 12.30 19.97 17.06
CA ASP A 656 13.72 19.98 16.69
C ASP A 656 14.05 19.22 15.38
N ASN A 657 13.05 18.81 14.58
CA ASN A 657 13.30 18.03 13.36
C ASN A 657 13.25 18.88 12.09
N GLU A 658 14.36 18.87 11.33
CA GLU A 658 14.48 19.56 10.04
C GLU A 658 14.61 18.56 8.86
N TYR A 659 14.61 17.25 9.12
CA TYR A 659 14.88 16.23 8.10
C TYR A 659 13.64 15.40 7.74
N ALA A 660 13.56 15.00 6.47
CA ALA A 660 12.67 13.94 6.03
C ALA A 660 13.32 12.55 6.24
N TYR A 661 12.48 11.52 6.35
CA TYR A 661 12.91 10.12 6.57
C TYR A 661 12.29 9.20 5.53
N LEU A 662 13.04 8.20 5.09
CA LEU A 662 12.51 7.20 4.16
C LEU A 662 11.45 6.31 4.81
N CYS A 663 10.35 6.08 4.09
CA CYS A 663 9.31 5.14 4.52
C CYS A 663 9.87 3.72 4.67
N GLY A 664 9.37 2.99 5.66
CA GLY A 664 9.84 1.64 6.02
C GLY A 664 11.02 1.63 7.01
N GLY A 665 11.66 2.77 7.24
CA GLY A 665 12.47 3.02 8.43
C GLY A 665 11.61 3.43 9.63
N THR A 666 12.22 3.46 10.81
CA THR A 666 11.62 4.11 11.99
C THR A 666 12.47 5.29 12.40
N SER A 667 11.83 6.42 12.73
CA SER A 667 12.49 7.59 13.31
C SER A 667 12.10 7.74 14.78
N ASN A 668 13.04 8.23 15.59
CA ASN A 668 12.93 8.24 17.04
C ASN A 668 13.21 9.65 17.56
N PHE A 669 12.30 10.19 18.37
CA PHE A 669 12.42 11.52 18.95
C PHE A 669 12.15 11.46 20.45
N THR A 670 12.97 12.16 21.24
CA THR A 670 12.73 12.34 22.67
C THR A 670 11.98 13.64 22.87
N LEU A 671 10.75 13.56 23.39
CA LEU A 671 9.85 14.68 23.55
C LEU A 671 9.53 14.92 25.02
N SER A 672 9.31 16.18 25.39
CA SER A 672 8.66 16.53 26.66
C SER A 672 7.17 16.18 26.61
N GLU A 673 6.51 16.19 27.76
CA GLU A 673 5.04 16.04 27.84
C GLU A 673 4.29 17.05 26.95
N SER A 674 4.73 18.32 26.93
CA SER A 674 4.16 19.35 26.06
C SER A 674 4.42 19.07 24.57
N GLY A 675 5.62 18.59 24.23
CA GLY A 675 5.95 18.21 22.86
C GLY A 675 5.12 17.03 22.36
N VAL A 676 4.81 16.06 23.23
CA VAL A 676 3.86 14.97 22.93
C VAL A 676 2.46 15.52 22.70
N HIS A 677 1.97 16.43 23.55
CA HIS A 677 0.65 17.04 23.36
C HIS A 677 0.54 17.74 21.99
N SER A 678 1.51 18.58 21.61
CA SER A 678 1.52 19.25 20.30
C SER A 678 1.55 18.25 19.15
N LEU A 679 2.46 17.26 19.20
CA LEU A 679 2.57 16.22 18.19
C LEU A 679 1.23 15.48 17.95
N LEU A 680 0.55 15.10 19.04
CA LEU A 680 -0.70 14.37 18.98
C LEU A 680 -1.89 15.20 18.46
N ARG A 681 -1.83 16.52 18.55
CA ARG A 681 -2.84 17.42 17.99
C ARG A 681 -2.66 17.63 16.49
N GLU A 682 -1.41 17.84 16.08
CA GLU A 682 -1.03 18.19 14.72
C GLU A 682 -0.98 16.98 13.78
N THR A 683 -0.73 15.77 14.32
CA THR A 683 -0.63 14.55 13.51
C THR A 683 -1.89 13.71 13.62
N ASP A 684 -2.50 13.35 12.49
CA ASP A 684 -3.54 12.33 12.43
C ASP A 684 -2.92 10.93 12.36
N ALA A 685 -2.87 10.22 13.49
CA ALA A 685 -2.11 8.97 13.60
C ALA A 685 -2.73 7.96 14.57
N SER A 686 -2.42 6.70 14.27
CA SER A 686 -2.61 5.60 15.21
C SER A 686 -1.49 5.62 16.27
N VAL A 687 -1.82 5.61 17.56
CA VAL A 687 -0.83 5.76 18.64
C VAL A 687 -0.85 4.57 19.56
N ILE A 688 0.29 3.91 19.75
CA ILE A 688 0.48 2.84 20.72
C ILE A 688 1.05 3.46 22.00
N TYR A 689 0.29 3.36 23.09
CA TYR A 689 0.66 3.89 24.40
C TYR A 689 0.14 2.96 25.50
N ASP A 690 0.97 2.63 26.50
CA ASP A 690 0.65 1.68 27.58
C ASP A 690 0.14 0.30 27.09
N GLY A 691 0.60 -0.14 25.92
CA GLY A 691 0.21 -1.42 25.31
C GLY A 691 -1.17 -1.43 24.65
N ASP A 692 -1.91 -0.32 24.66
CA ASP A 692 -3.15 -0.14 23.91
C ASP A 692 -2.94 0.79 22.70
N LEU A 693 -3.85 0.69 21.73
CA LEU A 693 -3.88 1.60 20.58
C LEU A 693 -4.86 2.74 20.88
N TYR A 694 -4.57 3.94 20.42
CA TYR A 694 -5.40 5.13 20.54
C TYR A 694 -5.37 5.91 19.23
N TRP A 695 -6.28 6.86 19.08
CA TRP A 695 -6.14 7.88 18.06
C TRP A 695 -5.44 9.10 18.63
N SER A 696 -4.58 9.75 17.86
CA SER A 696 -3.72 10.84 18.32
C SER A 696 -4.51 11.96 19.02
N LYS A 697 -5.54 12.50 18.36
CA LYS A 697 -6.39 13.59 18.88
C LYS A 697 -7.17 13.20 20.15
N GLU A 698 -7.60 11.95 20.27
CA GLU A 698 -8.28 11.42 21.47
C GLU A 698 -7.30 11.25 22.64
N LEU A 699 -6.04 10.92 22.34
CA LEU A 699 -5.02 10.69 23.35
C LEU A 699 -4.39 12.00 23.84
N ALA A 700 -4.33 13.03 22.98
CA ALA A 700 -3.73 14.34 23.29
C ALA A 700 -4.23 14.92 24.63
N ASP A 701 -5.54 14.83 24.92
CA ASP A 701 -6.15 15.32 26.15
C ASP A 701 -5.52 14.77 27.45
N ARG A 702 -4.82 13.63 27.39
CA ARG A 702 -4.13 13.05 28.55
C ARG A 702 -2.81 13.76 28.90
N PHE A 703 -2.25 14.51 27.95
CA PHE A 703 -0.97 15.21 28.06
C PHE A 703 -1.13 16.74 28.16
N ASP A 704 -2.35 17.24 28.33
CA ASP A 704 -2.69 18.67 28.47
C ASP A 704 -2.43 19.21 29.89
N ARG A 705 -1.19 19.08 30.41
CA ARG A 705 -0.83 19.49 31.78
C ARG A 705 0.19 20.61 31.90
#